data_AF-A0A9X8GVE1-F1
#
_entry.id   AF-A0A9X8GVE1-F1
#
_cell.length_a   1.000
_cell.length_b   1.000
_cell.length_c   1.000
_cell.angle_alpha   90.00
_cell.angle_beta   90.00
_cell.angle_gamma   90.00
#
_symmetry.space_group_name_H-M   'P 1'
#
loop_
_entity.id
_entity.type
_entity.pdbx_description
1 polymer ?
#
loop_
_entity_poly.entity_id
_entity_poly.type
_entity_poly.pdbx_seq_one_letter_code
_entity_poly.pdbx_strand_id
1 'polypeptide(L)'
;MTIFAGDLKLVKTQVMADVPEGGGAPTGVVVPDGTSNAIFPDVSELDRALGRVKLRKLAVHVDTNNVDVYQGSNVIISEPPDDPNISMTAFSTGETFDRRVEAVSRIEAYLSIGPQYPAYLYGNHIQHQDTLLIFQKTSNTPPIGATMVLTKREGFPDEFRQYVRVIEAAAEEREFEDDRGLFKRWVLTLRLGNTLAQDFPGFDMSRFDYTKAQIAQLTKLSDTVVANAARYYGVTRLEEPASIGAFTIKGESMFTQLVPSAQIETPIADARMNQLSAAVVSSGAAVVQSLNAIFSTTQSLSLGGSIAPSTLSILADAISVTDSGGRLLSGGAEVGTIDYENGIAVLTTDVFGTGGRTFTVTYAPGAAPQAVSQSQGFEVKTETRSLSYVRTIEPAPARGTLSISYMSQGRWYVLREQGDGAIRGPDSSFGAGNLNFDTGTVLVTLGALPDVGSFVIYQWVEPDAARSSEVLTLDNNGRFYWPFNTSGVSSLEAGAKAIKPGALTIAWNDGAPRSAHDDGAGNITGDATGTVNYARGTFRLSPNLLPAPGTPITVNVDTGAKTAATVSIVGGSGDLGVTGVTPGSVSLDVTGQIKAIYEDNPVVNWGAATTYRIVDDAAGALVLLLGDARLVVGSINYAAGTFSLTANTVIPTPVALLATAWDNVFLRQPGDFAGDIVVA
;
A
#
# COMPACT_ATOMS: atom_id res chain seq x y z
N MET A 1 61.29 11.21 43.45
CA MET A 1 61.84 9.84 43.54
C MET A 1 60.78 8.96 42.93
N THR A 2 61.04 8.44 41.75
CA THR A 2 60.05 8.01 40.74
C THR A 2 59.06 6.95 41.25
N ILE A 3 57.78 7.07 40.84
CA ILE A 3 56.79 5.98 40.95
C ILE A 3 57.22 4.84 40.01
N PHE A 4 57.39 3.63 40.53
CA PHE A 4 57.75 2.45 39.74
C PHE A 4 56.51 1.70 39.27
N ALA A 5 56.67 0.87 38.23
CA ALA A 5 55.58 0.04 37.72
C ALA A 5 54.99 -0.91 38.79
N GLY A 6 55.81 -1.37 39.74
CA GLY A 6 55.36 -2.23 40.86
C GLY A 6 54.54 -1.51 41.94
N ASP A 7 54.53 -0.17 41.92
CA ASP A 7 53.74 0.63 42.87
C ASP A 7 52.27 0.76 42.43
N LEU A 8 51.96 0.42 41.17
CA LEU A 8 50.59 0.40 40.65
C LEU A 8 49.92 -0.94 40.95
N LYS A 9 48.91 -0.92 41.82
CA LYS A 9 48.21 -2.12 42.29
C LYS A 9 46.72 -2.04 41.97
N LEU A 10 46.15 -3.17 41.58
CA LEU A 10 44.70 -3.34 41.50
C LEU A 10 44.20 -3.80 42.87
N VAL A 11 43.29 -3.04 43.49
CA VAL A 11 42.79 -3.32 44.83
C VAL A 11 41.29 -3.61 44.84
N LYS A 12 40.87 -4.39 45.83
CA LYS A 12 39.46 -4.71 46.09
C LYS A 12 38.75 -3.49 46.68
N THR A 13 37.48 -3.33 46.36
CA THR A 13 36.60 -2.37 47.04
C THR A 13 36.01 -2.99 48.31
N GLN A 14 35.42 -2.15 49.18
CA GLN A 14 34.85 -2.56 50.47
C GLN A 14 33.97 -3.82 50.40
N VAL A 15 33.11 -3.93 49.38
CA VAL A 15 32.23 -5.09 49.18
C VAL A 15 32.46 -5.71 47.80
N MET A 16 33.05 -6.91 47.76
CA MET A 16 33.33 -7.67 46.53
C MET A 16 32.26 -8.73 46.23
N ALA A 17 30.98 -8.36 46.31
CA ALA A 17 29.85 -9.28 46.15
C ALA A 17 28.78 -8.74 45.20
N ASP A 18 28.01 -9.65 44.56
CA ASP A 18 26.85 -9.32 43.72
C ASP A 18 25.61 -8.98 44.57
N VAL A 19 25.74 -8.01 45.46
CA VAL A 19 24.65 -7.47 46.32
C VAL A 19 24.45 -5.98 46.03
N PRO A 20 23.30 -5.37 46.37
CA PRO A 20 23.07 -3.94 46.17
C PRO A 20 24.20 -3.04 46.72
N GLU A 21 24.81 -3.44 47.84
CA GLU A 21 25.91 -2.74 48.49
C GLU A 21 27.29 -3.01 47.87
N GLY A 22 27.39 -3.87 46.85
CA GLY A 22 28.65 -4.21 46.17
C GLY A 22 29.37 -2.97 45.64
N GLY A 23 30.69 -2.87 45.81
CA GLY A 23 31.49 -1.70 45.44
C GLY A 23 31.95 -0.88 46.66
N GLY A 24 31.86 0.45 46.58
CA GLY A 24 32.30 1.37 47.63
C GLY A 24 33.75 1.81 47.52
N ALA A 25 34.35 2.22 48.66
CA ALA A 25 35.69 2.79 48.70
C ALA A 25 36.78 1.76 48.32
N PRO A 26 37.91 2.20 47.71
CA PRO A 26 39.11 1.39 47.58
C PRO A 26 39.62 0.92 48.96
N THR A 27 40.18 -0.28 49.02
CA THR A 27 40.82 -0.82 50.23
C THR A 27 42.31 -1.03 50.01
N GLY A 28 43.07 -1.32 51.08
CA GLY A 28 44.48 -1.74 50.97
C GLY A 28 44.67 -3.20 50.55
N VAL A 29 43.59 -3.93 50.23
CA VAL A 29 43.66 -5.36 49.86
C VAL A 29 43.89 -5.49 48.37
N VAL A 30 45.09 -5.92 47.99
CA VAL A 30 45.51 -6.14 46.61
C VAL A 30 44.79 -7.35 46.02
N VAL A 31 44.37 -7.25 44.76
CA VAL A 31 43.92 -8.39 43.96
C VAL A 31 45.17 -9.16 43.52
N PRO A 32 45.37 -10.41 43.98
CA PRO A 32 46.57 -11.17 43.66
C PRO A 32 46.59 -11.54 42.17
N ASP A 33 47.76 -11.42 41.56
CA ASP A 33 47.99 -11.84 40.17
C ASP A 33 47.95 -13.37 40.04
N GLY A 34 47.52 -13.87 38.88
CA GLY A 34 47.47 -15.30 38.52
C GLY A 34 46.57 -16.19 39.39
N THR A 35 45.79 -15.62 40.31
CA THR A 35 44.93 -16.40 41.22
C THR A 35 43.52 -16.54 40.63
N SER A 36 43.09 -17.79 40.41
CA SER A 36 41.72 -18.06 39.96
C SER A 36 40.69 -17.53 40.97
N ASN A 37 39.57 -17.04 40.45
CA ASN A 37 38.45 -16.52 41.24
C ASN A 37 38.76 -15.34 42.18
N ALA A 38 39.83 -14.58 41.90
CA ALA A 38 40.23 -13.45 42.73
C ALA A 38 39.24 -12.26 42.69
N ILE A 39 38.51 -12.13 41.57
CA ILE A 39 37.56 -11.03 41.31
C ILE A 39 36.11 -11.57 41.24
N PHE A 40 35.88 -12.57 40.40
CA PHE A 40 34.58 -13.22 40.22
C PHE A 40 34.60 -14.64 40.74
N PRO A 41 33.50 -15.14 41.33
CA PRO A 41 33.38 -16.56 41.71
C PRO A 41 33.13 -17.44 40.48
N ASP A 42 33.29 -18.75 40.65
CA ASP A 42 32.99 -19.77 39.64
C ASP A 42 31.59 -19.61 39.02
N VAL A 43 31.47 -20.05 37.77
CA VAL A 43 30.21 -20.08 37.02
C VAL A 43 29.47 -21.37 37.35
N SER A 44 28.24 -21.25 37.88
CA SER A 44 27.41 -22.42 38.17
C SER A 44 26.69 -22.95 36.92
N GLU A 45 26.22 -24.21 36.94
CA GLU A 45 25.39 -24.77 35.86
C GLU A 45 24.10 -23.98 35.66
N LEU A 46 23.53 -23.44 36.74
CA LEU A 46 22.36 -22.56 36.68
C LEU A 46 22.68 -21.25 35.95
N ASP A 47 23.85 -20.66 36.23
CA ASP A 47 24.30 -19.44 35.55
C ASP A 47 24.48 -19.71 34.04
N ARG A 48 24.90 -20.93 33.64
CA ARG A 48 24.98 -21.34 32.23
C ARG A 48 23.61 -21.55 31.57
N ALA A 49 22.65 -22.11 32.30
CA ALA A 49 21.33 -22.42 31.74
C ALA A 49 20.41 -21.18 31.62
N LEU A 50 20.44 -20.27 32.59
CA LEU A 50 19.55 -19.11 32.65
C LEU A 50 20.19 -17.80 32.18
N GLY A 51 21.53 -17.78 32.08
CA GLY A 51 22.29 -16.55 31.91
C GLY A 51 22.31 -15.70 33.19
N ARG A 52 23.45 -15.04 33.48
CA ARG A 52 23.57 -14.15 34.64
C ARG A 52 24.55 -13.01 34.40
N VAL A 53 24.26 -11.85 34.98
CA VAL A 53 25.16 -10.69 35.01
C VAL A 53 25.81 -10.55 36.39
N LYS A 54 27.15 -10.64 36.44
CA LYS A 54 27.96 -10.35 37.62
C LYS A 54 28.70 -9.02 37.41
N LEU A 55 28.73 -8.16 38.43
CA LEU A 55 29.40 -6.86 38.39
C LEU A 55 30.37 -6.77 39.57
N ARG A 56 31.60 -6.32 39.32
CA ARG A 56 32.61 -6.07 40.34
C ARG A 56 33.23 -4.71 40.10
N LYS A 57 33.36 -3.94 41.17
CA LYS A 57 34.13 -2.70 41.16
C LYS A 57 35.55 -2.98 41.62
N LEU A 58 36.50 -2.39 40.92
CA LEU A 58 37.93 -2.48 41.22
C LEU A 58 38.49 -1.06 41.22
N ALA A 59 39.55 -0.85 41.99
CA ALA A 59 40.24 0.44 42.02
C ALA A 59 41.72 0.25 41.70
N VAL A 60 42.30 1.21 40.98
CA VAL A 60 43.75 1.31 40.81
C VAL A 60 44.29 2.17 41.94
N HIS A 61 45.27 1.64 42.67
CA HIS A 61 45.91 2.30 43.80
C HIS A 61 47.41 2.42 43.56
N VAL A 62 47.95 3.62 43.81
CA VAL A 62 49.40 3.85 43.82
C VAL A 62 49.88 3.66 45.25
N ASP A 63 50.60 2.58 45.49
CA ASP A 63 51.13 2.20 46.80
C ASP A 63 52.57 2.70 46.93
N THR A 64 52.72 3.98 47.27
CA THR A 64 54.01 4.63 47.50
C THR A 64 53.93 5.60 48.67
N ASN A 65 55.04 5.72 49.41
CA ASN A 65 55.19 6.70 50.49
C ASN A 65 55.69 8.07 50.00
N ASN A 66 55.80 8.27 48.67
CA ASN A 66 56.24 9.53 48.08
C ASN A 66 55.06 10.50 47.83
N VAL A 67 55.39 11.74 47.45
CA VAL A 67 54.42 12.80 47.09
C VAL A 67 54.50 13.17 45.60
N ASP A 68 55.09 12.28 44.79
CA ASP A 68 55.27 12.53 43.36
C ASP A 68 53.91 12.49 42.64
N VAL A 69 53.71 13.38 41.67
CA VAL A 69 52.41 13.53 40.99
C VAL A 69 52.13 12.31 40.12
N TYR A 70 51.03 11.61 40.44
CA TYR A 70 50.50 10.54 39.61
C TYR A 70 49.88 11.10 38.33
N GLN A 71 50.44 10.73 37.17
CA GLN A 71 50.00 11.23 35.86
C GLN A 71 48.90 10.38 35.19
N GLY A 72 48.46 9.30 35.86
CA GLY A 72 47.38 8.42 35.41
C GLY A 72 47.80 6.96 35.17
N SER A 73 46.78 6.10 35.02
CA SER A 73 46.92 4.69 34.62
C SER A 73 45.92 4.36 33.53
N ASN A 74 46.28 3.41 32.69
CA ASN A 74 45.36 2.76 31.78
C ASN A 74 45.06 1.35 32.27
N VAL A 75 43.79 0.95 32.19
CA VAL A 75 43.34 -0.42 32.46
C VAL A 75 42.84 -0.98 31.13
N ILE A 76 43.32 -2.18 30.78
CA ILE A 76 42.90 -2.89 29.58
C ILE A 76 42.43 -4.29 29.97
N ILE A 77 41.53 -4.84 29.16
CA ILE A 77 41.26 -6.27 29.14
C ILE A 77 42.15 -6.85 28.04
N SER A 78 43.15 -7.63 28.42
CA SER A 78 44.17 -8.12 27.48
C SER A 78 43.72 -9.35 26.70
N GLU A 79 42.88 -10.21 27.30
CA GLU A 79 42.50 -11.50 26.73
C GLU A 79 41.02 -11.79 27.00
N PRO A 80 40.25 -12.23 25.99
CA PRO A 80 38.85 -12.64 26.19
C PRO A 80 38.78 -13.97 26.95
N PRO A 81 37.66 -14.26 27.64
CA PRO A 81 37.43 -15.56 28.24
C PRO A 81 37.55 -16.73 27.23
N ASP A 82 38.02 -17.88 27.71
CA ASP A 82 38.10 -19.11 26.90
C ASP A 82 36.72 -19.70 26.58
N ASP A 83 35.74 -19.52 27.47
CA ASP A 83 34.36 -19.95 27.24
C ASP A 83 33.65 -18.93 26.34
N PRO A 84 33.19 -19.33 25.13
CA PRO A 84 32.54 -18.41 24.19
C PRO A 84 31.21 -17.85 24.71
N ASN A 85 30.61 -18.44 25.75
CA ASN A 85 29.36 -17.96 26.35
C ASN A 85 29.58 -16.91 27.44
N ILE A 86 30.83 -16.52 27.71
CA ILE A 86 31.18 -15.53 28.72
C ILE A 86 31.73 -14.29 28.02
N SER A 87 30.99 -13.18 28.08
CA SER A 87 31.50 -11.87 27.69
C SER A 87 32.04 -11.11 28.91
N MET A 88 33.13 -10.38 28.73
CA MET A 88 33.67 -9.47 29.75
C MET A 88 33.77 -8.07 29.19
N THR A 89 33.22 -7.10 29.93
CA THR A 89 33.21 -5.69 29.54
C THR A 89 33.54 -4.84 30.76
N ALA A 90 34.36 -3.81 30.57
CA ALA A 90 34.67 -2.79 31.57
C ALA A 90 33.95 -1.48 31.22
N PHE A 91 33.49 -0.77 32.24
CA PHE A 91 32.93 0.58 32.11
C PHE A 91 33.26 1.38 33.38
N SER A 92 33.10 2.70 33.31
CA SER A 92 33.29 3.59 34.44
C SER A 92 32.05 4.45 34.64
N THR A 93 31.63 4.58 35.90
CA THR A 93 30.60 5.54 36.33
C THR A 93 31.15 6.95 36.52
N GLY A 94 32.49 7.10 36.55
CA GLY A 94 33.17 8.36 36.87
C GLY A 94 33.28 8.65 38.37
N GLU A 95 32.68 7.80 39.22
CA GLU A 95 32.59 8.01 40.66
C GLU A 95 33.48 7.03 41.44
N THR A 96 34.21 7.54 42.44
CA THR A 96 35.17 6.73 43.21
C THR A 96 34.50 5.83 44.25
N PHE A 97 33.27 6.15 44.68
CA PHE A 97 32.58 5.48 45.79
C PHE A 97 31.25 4.81 45.40
N ASP A 98 30.97 4.72 44.10
CA ASP A 98 29.75 4.13 43.60
C ASP A 98 29.54 2.67 44.04
N ARG A 99 28.26 2.31 44.15
CA ARG A 99 27.76 0.98 44.49
C ARG A 99 27.11 0.31 43.30
N ARG A 100 26.87 -0.99 43.41
CA ARG A 100 26.27 -1.82 42.36
C ARG A 100 24.94 -1.25 41.88
N VAL A 101 24.08 -0.74 42.78
CA VAL A 101 22.78 -0.16 42.39
C VAL A 101 22.96 1.01 41.41
N GLU A 102 23.94 1.87 41.65
CA GLU A 102 24.24 3.03 40.81
C GLU A 102 24.87 2.59 39.48
N ALA A 103 25.74 1.58 39.53
CA ALA A 103 26.35 0.98 38.34
C ALA A 103 25.31 0.28 37.44
N VAL A 104 24.34 -0.44 38.02
CA VAL A 104 23.21 -1.05 37.31
C VAL A 104 22.31 0.03 36.71
N SER A 105 21.95 1.05 37.47
CA SER A 105 21.18 2.19 36.97
C SER A 105 21.87 2.87 35.77
N ARG A 106 23.21 2.99 35.79
CA ARG A 106 23.98 3.52 34.66
C ARG A 106 23.96 2.62 33.42
N ILE A 107 24.00 1.30 33.62
CA ILE A 107 23.86 0.31 32.53
C ILE A 107 22.46 0.37 31.92
N GLU A 108 21.42 0.52 32.75
CA GLU A 108 20.01 0.59 32.33
C GLU A 108 19.66 1.95 31.68
N ALA A 109 20.33 3.04 32.08
CA ALA A 109 20.10 4.40 31.59
C ALA A 109 20.61 4.69 30.15
N TYR A 110 20.82 3.65 29.32
CA TYR A 110 21.26 3.81 27.92
C TYR A 110 20.21 4.52 27.03
N LEU A 111 18.95 4.53 27.48
CA LEU A 111 17.84 5.12 26.76
C LEU A 111 17.48 6.47 27.39
N SER A 112 17.68 7.54 26.63
CA SER A 112 17.12 8.85 26.98
C SER A 112 15.66 8.92 26.54
N ILE A 113 14.88 9.74 27.23
CA ILE A 113 13.48 10.01 26.90
C ILE A 113 13.46 10.75 25.56
N GLY A 114 12.83 10.13 24.56
CA GLY A 114 12.62 10.65 23.23
C GLY A 114 11.36 11.51 23.12
N PRO A 115 10.88 11.77 21.89
CA PRO A 115 9.63 12.48 21.69
C PRO A 115 8.43 11.71 22.25
N GLN A 116 7.31 12.41 22.44
CA GLN A 116 6.06 11.80 22.87
C GLN A 116 5.59 10.78 21.82
N TYR A 117 5.27 9.56 22.26
CA TYR A 117 4.67 8.54 21.40
C TYR A 117 3.22 8.97 21.07
N PRO A 118 2.75 8.86 19.80
CA PRO A 118 1.46 9.39 19.37
C PRO A 118 0.26 8.52 19.81
N ALA A 119 0.23 8.14 21.09
CA ALA A 119 -0.87 7.41 21.73
C ALA A 119 -1.09 7.90 23.16
N TYR A 120 -2.22 7.48 23.73
CA TYR A 120 -2.64 7.81 25.08
C TYR A 120 -2.91 6.53 25.88
N LEU A 121 -2.55 6.53 27.16
CA LEU A 121 -2.87 5.42 28.05
C LEU A 121 -4.39 5.31 28.22
N TYR A 122 -4.98 4.15 27.95
CA TYR A 122 -6.42 3.94 28.04
C TYR A 122 -6.82 3.46 29.44
N GLY A 123 -7.49 4.31 30.21
CA GLY A 123 -7.89 3.98 31.59
C GLY A 123 -6.72 3.80 32.55
N ASN A 124 -7.03 3.56 33.82
CA ASN A 124 -6.05 3.48 34.89
C ASN A 124 -5.37 2.11 34.94
N HIS A 125 -4.06 2.12 35.10
CA HIS A 125 -3.26 0.92 35.23
C HIS A 125 -2.66 0.86 36.64
N ILE A 126 -2.73 -0.30 37.26
CA ILE A 126 -2.31 -0.48 38.65
C ILE A 126 -0.91 -1.06 38.74
N GLN A 127 -0.26 -0.81 39.87
CA GLN A 127 1.00 -1.45 40.22
C GLN A 127 0.90 -2.98 40.05
N HIS A 128 1.99 -3.59 39.57
CA HIS A 128 2.17 -5.00 39.28
C HIS A 128 1.44 -5.55 38.05
N GLN A 129 0.69 -4.72 37.30
CA GLN A 129 0.13 -5.11 36.02
C GLN A 129 1.23 -5.27 34.96
N ASP A 130 1.10 -6.27 34.08
CA ASP A 130 2.04 -6.58 32.98
C ASP A 130 1.48 -6.25 31.59
N THR A 131 0.30 -5.65 31.53
CA THR A 131 -0.43 -5.32 30.31
C THR A 131 -0.77 -3.84 30.30
N LEU A 132 -0.51 -3.16 29.18
CA LEU A 132 -0.79 -1.76 28.94
C LEU A 132 -1.82 -1.62 27.81
N LEU A 133 -2.93 -0.96 28.08
CA LEU A 133 -3.91 -0.57 27.08
C LEU A 133 -3.63 0.88 26.65
N ILE A 134 -3.47 1.11 25.34
CA ILE A 134 -3.29 2.45 24.78
C ILE A 134 -4.27 2.66 23.62
N PHE A 135 -4.61 3.91 23.32
CA PHE A 135 -5.41 4.23 22.14
C PHE A 135 -4.77 5.32 21.26
N GLN A 136 -5.01 5.22 19.96
CA GLN A 136 -4.44 6.10 18.94
C GLN A 136 -5.32 6.15 17.67
N LYS A 137 -4.90 6.93 16.66
CA LYS A 137 -5.63 7.11 15.39
C LYS A 137 -5.32 6.07 14.32
N THR A 138 -4.18 5.41 14.42
CA THR A 138 -3.67 4.47 13.41
C THR A 138 -3.58 3.06 13.97
N SER A 139 -3.46 2.05 13.13
CA SER A 139 -3.22 0.65 13.55
C SER A 139 -1.76 0.36 13.93
N ASN A 140 -0.87 1.35 13.89
CA ASN A 140 0.57 1.17 14.05
C ASN A 140 0.94 0.77 15.48
N THR A 141 1.38 -0.47 15.69
CA THR A 141 1.88 -0.92 16.98
C THR A 141 3.33 -0.49 17.20
N PRO A 142 3.77 -0.22 18.44
CA PRO A 142 5.19 -0.08 18.73
C PRO A 142 5.91 -1.39 18.38
N PRO A 143 7.17 -1.34 17.90
CA PRO A 143 7.91 -2.55 17.56
C PRO A 143 8.06 -3.48 18.76
N ILE A 144 7.92 -4.78 18.54
CA ILE A 144 8.19 -5.78 19.57
C ILE A 144 9.67 -5.67 19.98
N GLY A 145 9.92 -5.60 21.29
CA GLY A 145 11.23 -5.40 21.88
C GLY A 145 11.61 -3.94 22.10
N ALA A 146 10.83 -2.97 21.59
CA ALA A 146 11.04 -1.56 21.84
C ALA A 146 10.81 -1.21 23.33
N THR A 147 11.58 -0.26 23.82
CA THR A 147 11.43 0.29 25.17
C THR A 147 10.71 1.63 25.08
N MET A 148 9.67 1.80 25.88
CA MET A 148 8.91 3.03 26.02
C MET A 148 9.08 3.58 27.44
N VAL A 149 8.83 4.89 27.61
CA VAL A 149 8.85 5.54 28.92
C VAL A 149 7.45 5.99 29.30
N LEU A 150 7.00 5.55 30.47
CA LEU A 150 5.81 6.06 31.14
C LEU A 150 6.23 7.18 32.09
N THR A 151 5.77 8.40 31.86
CA THR A 151 5.99 9.53 32.78
C THR A 151 4.66 9.90 33.41
N LYS A 152 4.49 9.56 34.69
CA LYS A 152 3.38 9.99 35.53
C LYS A 152 3.59 11.44 35.94
N ARG A 153 2.57 12.26 35.70
CA ARG A 153 2.44 13.65 36.16
C ARG A 153 3.70 14.50 35.94
N GLU A 154 4.12 14.61 34.68
CA GLU A 154 5.30 15.38 34.28
C GLU A 154 5.22 16.84 34.80
N GLY A 155 6.20 17.25 35.60
CA GLY A 155 6.27 18.59 36.19
C GLY A 155 5.57 18.77 37.54
N PHE A 156 5.03 17.70 38.15
CA PHE A 156 4.44 17.71 39.48
C PHE A 156 5.37 17.08 40.55
N PRO A 157 5.17 17.37 41.86
CA PRO A 157 6.02 16.83 42.93
C PRO A 157 6.00 15.29 43.03
N ASP A 158 4.96 14.65 42.52
CA ASP A 158 4.76 13.20 42.47
C ASP A 158 5.11 12.58 41.10
N GLU A 159 5.96 13.26 40.31
CA GLU A 159 6.44 12.77 39.03
C GLU A 159 7.19 11.43 39.20
N PHE A 160 6.79 10.42 38.41
CA PHE A 160 7.44 9.11 38.40
C PHE A 160 7.64 8.63 36.97
N ARG A 161 8.84 8.12 36.68
CA ARG A 161 9.23 7.65 35.35
C ARG A 161 9.57 6.17 35.39
N GLN A 162 9.00 5.39 34.48
CA GLN A 162 9.30 3.97 34.33
C GLN A 162 9.57 3.61 32.87
N TYR A 163 10.66 2.89 32.64
CA TYR A 163 10.95 2.27 31.35
C TYR A 163 10.24 0.92 31.28
N VAL A 164 9.47 0.71 30.21
CA VAL A 164 8.72 -0.53 29.97
C VAL A 164 9.09 -1.07 28.61
N ARG A 165 9.41 -2.37 28.54
CA ARG A 165 9.74 -3.04 27.28
C ARG A 165 8.51 -3.77 26.76
N VAL A 166 8.13 -3.52 25.51
CA VAL A 166 7.01 -4.19 24.85
C VAL A 166 7.46 -5.58 24.39
N ILE A 167 6.78 -6.64 24.83
CA ILE A 167 7.06 -8.02 24.40
C ILE A 167 6.03 -8.54 23.40
N GLU A 168 4.79 -8.06 23.47
CA GLU A 168 3.73 -8.37 22.52
C GLU A 168 2.89 -7.11 22.30
N ALA A 169 2.35 -6.95 21.09
CA ALA A 169 1.47 -5.84 20.75
C ALA A 169 0.36 -6.32 19.80
N ALA A 170 -0.90 -6.01 20.15
CA ALA A 170 -2.06 -6.28 19.31
C ALA A 170 -2.89 -4.99 19.17
N ALA A 171 -3.50 -4.76 18.00
CA ALA A 171 -4.32 -3.59 17.71
C ALA A 171 -5.72 -4.01 17.26
N GLU A 172 -6.75 -3.35 17.79
CA GLU A 172 -8.15 -3.59 17.46
C GLU A 172 -8.84 -2.25 17.16
N GLU A 173 -9.53 -2.13 16.02
CA GLU A 173 -10.37 -0.97 15.74
C GLU A 173 -11.68 -1.10 16.53
N ARG A 174 -11.99 -0.12 17.36
CA ARG A 174 -13.24 -0.05 18.13
C ARG A 174 -14.01 1.21 17.79
N GLU A 175 -15.33 1.07 17.74
CA GLU A 175 -16.28 2.17 17.57
C GLU A 175 -16.77 2.63 18.94
N PHE A 176 -16.80 3.94 19.13
CA PHE A 176 -17.23 4.63 20.34
C PHE A 176 -18.27 5.69 19.99
N GLU A 177 -19.07 6.10 20.96
CA GLU A 177 -20.11 7.11 20.80
C GLU A 177 -19.84 8.30 21.73
N ASP A 178 -19.90 9.52 21.20
CA ASP A 178 -19.94 10.76 21.96
C ASP A 178 -21.19 11.58 21.66
N ASP A 179 -21.30 12.77 22.27
CA ASP A 179 -22.39 13.73 22.05
C ASP A 179 -22.52 14.23 20.60
N ARG A 180 -21.57 13.90 19.73
CA ARG A 180 -21.52 14.24 18.30
C ARG A 180 -21.66 13.01 17.39
N GLY A 181 -21.95 11.85 17.96
CA GLY A 181 -22.21 10.59 17.25
C GLY A 181 -21.07 9.59 17.30
N LEU A 182 -21.07 8.64 16.38
CA LEU A 182 -20.09 7.55 16.35
C LEU A 182 -18.70 8.05 15.90
N PHE A 183 -17.64 7.46 16.45
CA PHE A 183 -16.26 7.65 16.00
C PHE A 183 -15.43 6.40 16.26
N LYS A 184 -14.36 6.22 15.46
CA LYS A 184 -13.48 5.06 15.54
C LYS A 184 -12.11 5.43 16.09
N ARG A 185 -11.55 4.54 16.93
CA ARG A 185 -10.17 4.63 17.43
C ARG A 185 -9.57 3.22 17.47
N TRP A 186 -8.25 3.15 17.34
CA TRP A 186 -7.52 1.90 17.52
C TRP A 186 -7.13 1.76 18.98
N VAL A 187 -7.53 0.66 19.61
CA VAL A 187 -7.12 0.27 20.96
C VAL A 187 -6.05 -0.81 20.83
N LEU A 188 -4.89 -0.55 21.40
CA LEU A 188 -3.76 -1.47 21.39
C LEU A 188 -3.59 -2.09 22.78
N THR A 189 -3.40 -3.40 22.80
CA THR A 189 -3.03 -4.17 23.99
C THR A 189 -1.55 -4.52 23.88
N LEU A 190 -0.73 -3.93 24.76
CA LEU A 190 0.70 -4.19 24.84
C LEU A 190 0.99 -5.05 26.06
N ARG A 191 1.70 -6.14 25.88
CA ARG A 191 2.26 -6.91 27.00
C ARG A 191 3.66 -6.42 27.29
N LEU A 192 3.98 -6.25 28.57
CA LEU A 192 5.22 -5.68 29.07
C LEU A 192 6.15 -6.80 29.57
N GLY A 193 7.44 -6.65 29.34
CA GLY A 193 8.46 -7.55 29.90
C GLY A 193 8.64 -7.39 31.42
N ASN A 194 8.35 -6.19 31.93
CA ASN A 194 8.44 -5.84 33.35
C ASN A 194 7.08 -5.34 33.82
N THR A 195 6.67 -5.70 35.03
CA THR A 195 5.42 -5.20 35.62
C THR A 195 5.51 -3.72 36.01
N LEU A 196 4.35 -3.05 36.10
CA LEU A 196 4.29 -1.64 36.51
C LEU A 196 4.73 -1.48 37.96
N ALA A 197 5.63 -0.53 38.21
CA ALA A 197 6.19 -0.27 39.53
C ALA A 197 5.30 0.65 40.39
N GLN A 198 4.34 1.35 39.77
CA GLN A 198 3.34 2.21 40.42
C GLN A 198 2.04 2.25 39.62
N ASP A 199 1.01 2.86 40.21
CA ASP A 199 -0.23 3.20 39.52
C ASP A 199 -0.02 4.34 38.53
N PHE A 200 -0.44 4.13 37.29
CA PHE A 200 -0.42 5.08 36.19
C PHE A 200 -1.84 5.47 35.80
N PRO A 201 -2.26 6.72 36.07
CA PRO A 201 -3.57 7.18 35.67
C PRO A 201 -3.61 7.40 34.15
N GLY A 202 -4.63 6.91 33.48
CA GLY A 202 -4.82 7.04 32.03
C GLY A 202 -5.93 8.01 31.67
N PHE A 203 -6.21 8.07 30.37
CA PHE A 203 -7.23 8.91 29.77
C PHE A 203 -8.47 8.10 29.42
N ASP A 204 -9.61 8.76 29.47
CA ASP A 204 -10.84 8.26 28.86
C ASP A 204 -10.75 8.33 27.33
N MET A 205 -11.70 7.70 26.64
CA MET A 205 -11.73 7.76 25.18
C MET A 205 -12.19 9.16 24.71
N SER A 206 -11.52 9.72 23.72
CA SER A 206 -11.85 11.04 23.15
C SER A 206 -11.75 11.06 21.64
N ARG A 207 -12.68 11.79 21.00
CA ARG A 207 -12.63 12.08 19.56
C ARG A 207 -11.42 12.94 19.20
N PHE A 208 -11.09 13.93 20.03
CA PHE A 208 -9.96 14.84 19.81
C PHE A 208 -8.74 14.44 20.64
N ASP A 209 -7.56 14.88 20.19
CA ASP A 209 -6.30 14.63 20.89
C ASP A 209 -6.16 15.52 22.12
N TYR A 210 -5.56 14.98 23.18
CA TYR A 210 -5.33 15.73 24.42
C TYR A 210 -4.24 16.78 24.24
N THR A 211 -4.44 17.94 24.85
CA THR A 211 -3.45 19.02 24.88
C THR A 211 -2.26 18.65 25.75
N LYS A 212 -1.10 19.28 25.53
CA LYS A 212 0.12 19.07 26.34
C LYS A 212 -0.12 19.25 27.84
N ALA A 213 -0.96 20.22 28.23
CA ALA A 213 -1.29 20.48 29.62
C ALA A 213 -2.11 19.33 30.25
N GLN A 214 -3.04 18.73 29.51
CA GLN A 214 -3.81 17.58 29.97
C GLN A 214 -2.94 16.32 30.07
N ILE A 215 -2.01 16.15 29.12
CA ILE A 215 -1.09 15.00 29.14
C ILE A 215 -0.19 15.03 30.39
N ALA A 216 0.33 16.21 30.74
CA ALA A 216 1.18 16.40 31.90
C ALA A 216 0.47 16.13 33.25
N GLN A 217 -0.87 16.12 33.29
CA GLN A 217 -1.64 15.85 34.51
C GLN A 217 -1.84 14.36 34.80
N LEU A 218 -1.63 13.47 33.83
CA LEU A 218 -1.88 12.02 33.93
C LEU A 218 -0.61 11.25 33.55
N THR A 219 -0.66 10.32 32.59
CA THR A 219 0.52 9.54 32.17
C THR A 219 0.90 9.84 30.72
N LYS A 220 2.10 10.35 30.51
CA LYS A 220 2.68 10.57 29.18
C LYS A 220 3.43 9.34 28.71
N LEU A 221 3.19 8.94 27.46
CA LEU A 221 3.94 7.91 26.75
C LEU A 221 5.03 8.57 25.91
N SER A 222 6.29 8.14 26.03
CA SER A 222 7.40 8.63 25.22
C SER A 222 8.19 7.49 24.60
N ASP A 223 8.70 7.73 23.40
CA ASP A 223 9.70 6.87 22.79
C ASP A 223 11.02 6.97 23.54
N THR A 224 11.91 6.02 23.28
CA THR A 224 13.29 6.10 23.77
C THR A 224 14.23 6.40 22.63
N VAL A 225 15.20 7.27 22.89
CA VAL A 225 16.34 7.51 21.99
C VAL A 225 17.59 7.00 22.66
N VAL A 226 18.46 6.38 21.87
CA VAL A 226 19.77 5.95 22.35
C VAL A 226 20.58 7.20 22.69
N ALA A 227 20.86 7.40 23.98
CA ALA A 227 21.83 8.40 24.41
C ALA A 227 23.19 7.72 24.55
N ASN A 228 24.22 8.37 24.02
CA ASN A 228 25.60 7.89 24.11
C ASN A 228 26.14 8.16 25.53
N ALA A 229 25.54 7.53 26.55
CA ALA A 229 25.78 7.84 27.95
C ALA A 229 26.92 7.02 28.58
N ALA A 230 27.29 5.88 28.00
CA ALA A 230 28.32 5.00 28.56
C ALA A 230 29.30 4.51 27.48
N ARG A 231 30.61 4.67 27.75
CA ARG A 231 31.67 4.03 26.97
C ARG A 231 31.98 2.67 27.60
N TYR A 232 31.79 1.62 26.83
CA TYR A 232 32.12 0.25 27.19
C TYR A 232 33.43 -0.15 26.54
N TYR A 233 34.30 -0.83 27.29
CA TYR A 233 35.60 -1.31 26.82
C TYR A 233 35.62 -2.84 26.90
N GLY A 234 35.98 -3.50 25.81
CA GLY A 234 36.03 -4.95 25.72
C GLY A 234 37.26 -5.42 24.95
N VAL A 235 37.36 -6.73 24.74
CA VAL A 235 38.41 -7.37 23.96
C VAL A 235 37.76 -8.38 23.00
N THR A 236 38.33 -8.53 21.81
CA THR A 236 37.86 -9.46 20.78
C THR A 236 39.06 -10.21 20.20
N ARG A 237 38.86 -11.46 19.79
CA ARG A 237 39.93 -12.22 19.12
C ARG A 237 40.14 -11.67 17.72
N LEU A 238 41.37 -11.79 17.22
CA LEU A 238 41.64 -11.51 15.82
C LEU A 238 41.12 -12.66 14.97
N GLU A 239 40.38 -12.34 13.91
CA GLU A 239 39.88 -13.33 12.95
C GLU A 239 41.03 -13.92 12.13
N GLU A 240 42.06 -13.12 11.87
CA GLU A 240 43.28 -13.53 11.18
C GLU A 240 44.53 -13.09 11.97
N PRO A 241 45.62 -13.89 11.99
CA PRO A 241 46.85 -13.50 12.68
C PRO A 241 47.44 -12.20 12.10
N ALA A 242 47.58 -11.16 12.94
CA ALA A 242 48.18 -9.89 12.53
C ALA A 242 49.69 -9.86 12.87
N SER A 243 50.50 -9.28 11.97
CA SER A 243 51.93 -9.06 12.18
C SER A 243 52.22 -7.67 12.76
N ILE A 244 53.31 -7.53 13.50
CA ILE A 244 53.78 -6.24 14.03
C ILE A 244 54.03 -5.28 12.85
N GLY A 245 53.36 -4.12 12.84
CA GLY A 245 53.42 -3.13 11.76
C GLY A 245 52.25 -3.17 10.76
N ALA A 246 51.26 -4.05 10.96
CA ALA A 246 50.03 -4.04 10.18
C ALA A 246 49.18 -2.78 10.47
N PHE A 247 48.78 -2.05 9.41
CA PHE A 247 47.94 -0.85 9.51
C PHE A 247 46.44 -1.16 9.57
N THR A 248 46.07 -2.41 9.34
CA THR A 248 44.68 -2.91 9.36
C THR A 248 44.66 -4.28 10.03
N ILE A 249 43.78 -4.46 11.01
CA ILE A 249 43.56 -5.73 11.73
C ILE A 249 42.08 -6.07 11.68
N LYS A 250 41.75 -7.35 11.53
CA LYS A 250 40.38 -7.85 11.47
C LYS A 250 40.05 -8.57 12.78
N GLY A 251 39.15 -8.00 13.57
CA GLY A 251 38.60 -8.63 14.78
C GLY A 251 37.38 -9.46 14.45
N GLU A 252 37.14 -10.54 15.21
CA GLU A 252 36.00 -11.47 15.05
C GLU A 252 34.65 -10.76 15.18
N SER A 253 34.56 -9.79 16.09
CA SER A 253 33.36 -8.97 16.29
C SER A 253 33.71 -7.64 16.95
N MET A 254 32.97 -6.58 16.61
CA MET A 254 33.00 -5.29 17.31
C MET A 254 31.93 -5.17 18.41
N PHE A 255 31.06 -6.18 18.55
CA PHE A 255 29.98 -6.20 19.53
C PHE A 255 30.36 -7.07 20.73
N THR A 256 29.98 -6.63 21.92
CA THR A 256 30.07 -7.40 23.16
C THR A 256 28.68 -7.49 23.80
N GLN A 257 28.37 -8.61 24.43
CA GLN A 257 27.10 -8.82 25.10
C GLN A 257 27.12 -8.17 26.49
N LEU A 258 26.19 -7.25 26.75
CA LEU A 258 26.06 -6.56 28.05
C LEU A 258 25.07 -7.24 29.00
N VAL A 259 24.03 -7.88 28.44
CA VAL A 259 23.01 -8.63 29.18
C VAL A 259 22.66 -9.93 28.43
N PRO A 260 22.44 -11.05 29.13
CA PRO A 260 21.84 -12.25 28.55
C PRO A 260 20.43 -11.92 28.08
N SER A 261 20.24 -11.73 26.78
CA SER A 261 18.91 -11.69 26.18
C SER A 261 18.68 -13.00 25.47
N ALA A 262 17.56 -13.65 25.73
CA ALA A 262 17.05 -14.67 24.83
C ALA A 262 16.86 -14.00 23.46
N GLN A 263 17.64 -14.41 22.47
CA GLN A 263 17.37 -14.09 21.07
C GLN A 263 16.12 -14.87 20.71
N ILE A 264 14.94 -14.27 20.93
CA ILE A 264 13.70 -14.80 20.37
C ILE A 264 13.71 -14.42 18.90
N GLU A 265 13.83 -15.44 18.05
CA GLU A 265 13.46 -15.33 16.66
C GLU A 265 11.95 -15.11 16.61
N THR A 266 11.52 -13.92 16.17
CA THR A 266 10.12 -13.70 15.83
C THR A 266 9.95 -14.12 14.36
N PRO A 267 9.36 -15.30 14.06
CA PRO A 267 9.01 -15.61 12.69
C PRO A 267 7.95 -14.59 12.24
N ILE A 268 8.27 -13.81 11.20
CA ILE A 268 7.26 -13.01 10.51
C ILE A 268 6.47 -13.98 9.62
N ALA A 269 5.46 -14.64 10.19
CA ALA A 269 4.51 -15.43 9.43
C ALA A 269 3.58 -14.48 8.66
N ASP A 270 3.32 -14.78 7.39
CA ASP A 270 2.43 -14.01 6.51
C ASP A 270 2.83 -12.55 6.20
N ALA A 271 4.12 -12.18 6.30
CA ALA A 271 4.60 -11.06 5.49
C ALA A 271 4.57 -11.48 4.02
N ARG A 272 3.46 -11.16 3.34
CA ARG A 272 3.36 -11.35 1.89
C ARG A 272 4.50 -10.58 1.24
N MET A 273 5.47 -11.30 0.66
CA MET A 273 6.53 -10.71 -0.17
C MET A 273 5.97 -10.13 -1.48
N ASN A 274 4.71 -10.41 -1.79
CA ASN A 274 3.88 -9.63 -2.71
C ASN A 274 2.98 -8.74 -1.84
N GLN A 275 3.48 -7.57 -1.44
CA GLN A 275 2.58 -6.47 -1.16
C GLN A 275 2.07 -6.00 -2.53
N LEU A 276 0.75 -5.91 -2.72
CA LEU A 276 0.17 -5.26 -3.89
C LEU A 276 0.75 -3.84 -3.97
N SER A 277 1.67 -3.61 -4.91
CA SER A 277 2.14 -2.28 -5.25
C SER A 277 1.06 -1.66 -6.14
N ALA A 278 0.03 -1.11 -5.49
CA ALA A 278 -1.03 -0.39 -6.17
C ALA A 278 -0.51 1.01 -6.53
N ALA A 279 0.25 1.12 -7.62
CA ALA A 279 0.45 2.42 -8.25
C ALA A 279 -0.69 2.66 -9.24
N VAL A 280 -1.20 3.88 -9.28
CA VAL A 280 -2.18 4.29 -10.29
C VAL A 280 -1.48 4.28 -11.65
N VAL A 281 -1.93 3.43 -12.57
CA VAL A 281 -1.40 3.37 -13.94
C VAL A 281 -2.38 4.04 -14.90
N SER A 282 -1.88 4.54 -16.03
CA SER A 282 -2.74 5.15 -17.05
C SER A 282 -3.70 4.12 -17.64
N SER A 283 -4.99 4.45 -17.62
CA SER A 283 -6.07 3.61 -18.15
C SER A 283 -6.56 4.06 -19.53
N GLY A 284 -6.04 5.17 -20.06
CA GLY A 284 -6.38 5.69 -21.39
C GLY A 284 -5.65 6.99 -21.75
N ALA A 285 -5.97 7.54 -22.93
CA ALA A 285 -5.39 8.77 -23.46
C ALA A 285 -5.70 10.00 -22.58
N ALA A 286 -4.90 11.06 -22.74
CA ALA A 286 -5.10 12.32 -22.01
C ALA A 286 -6.46 12.94 -22.33
N VAL A 287 -7.18 13.35 -21.28
CA VAL A 287 -8.45 14.06 -21.34
C VAL A 287 -8.22 15.52 -20.95
N VAL A 288 -8.95 16.42 -21.60
CA VAL A 288 -8.99 17.85 -21.26
C VAL A 288 -10.36 18.18 -20.68
N GLN A 289 -10.38 18.79 -19.51
CA GLN A 289 -11.60 19.20 -18.81
C GLN A 289 -11.52 20.66 -18.38
N SER A 290 -12.65 21.37 -18.49
CA SER A 290 -12.80 22.73 -17.97
C SER A 290 -13.58 22.70 -16.66
N LEU A 291 -12.97 23.18 -15.58
CA LEU A 291 -13.55 23.21 -14.23
C LEU A 291 -13.70 24.66 -13.76
N ASN A 292 -14.90 25.04 -13.32
CA ASN A 292 -15.12 26.31 -12.61
C ASN A 292 -15.05 26.05 -11.11
N ALA A 293 -13.97 26.49 -10.46
CA ALA A 293 -13.71 26.22 -9.05
C ALA A 293 -12.91 27.36 -8.42
N ILE A 294 -12.76 27.31 -7.09
CA ILE A 294 -11.74 28.07 -6.38
C ILE A 294 -10.67 27.06 -5.97
N PHE A 295 -9.41 27.32 -6.34
CA PHE A 295 -8.28 26.47 -6.00
C PHE A 295 -7.21 27.31 -5.31
N SER A 296 -7.09 27.12 -3.99
CA SER A 296 -6.23 27.92 -3.11
C SER A 296 -5.65 27.06 -1.99
N THR A 297 -4.90 27.65 -1.06
CA THR A 297 -4.31 26.90 0.07
C THR A 297 -5.33 26.37 1.08
N THR A 298 -6.58 26.86 1.04
CA THR A 298 -7.67 26.39 1.92
C THR A 298 -8.71 25.53 1.20
N GLN A 299 -8.65 25.47 -0.13
CA GLN A 299 -9.63 24.79 -0.98
C GLN A 299 -8.91 23.97 -2.04
N SER A 300 -9.02 22.65 -1.92
CA SER A 300 -8.47 21.69 -2.87
C SER A 300 -9.30 21.63 -4.15
N LEU A 301 -8.65 21.25 -5.25
CA LEU A 301 -9.30 21.00 -6.53
C LEU A 301 -9.48 19.50 -6.73
N SER A 302 -10.73 19.05 -6.85
CA SER A 302 -11.06 17.67 -7.21
C SER A 302 -11.16 17.54 -8.73
N LEU A 303 -10.46 16.56 -9.28
CA LEU A 303 -10.42 16.28 -10.72
C LEU A 303 -11.48 15.25 -11.16
N GLY A 304 -12.21 14.69 -10.20
CA GLY A 304 -13.33 13.78 -10.45
C GLY A 304 -12.96 12.30 -10.61
N GLY A 305 -11.69 11.91 -10.40
CA GLY A 305 -11.26 10.51 -10.44
C GLY A 305 -9.75 10.35 -10.36
N SER A 306 -9.30 9.09 -10.33
CA SER A 306 -7.88 8.74 -10.32
C SER A 306 -7.17 9.21 -11.58
N ILE A 307 -5.91 9.62 -11.42
CA ILE A 307 -5.09 10.21 -12.47
C ILE A 307 -3.72 9.51 -12.54
N ALA A 308 -3.21 9.31 -13.75
CA ALA A 308 -1.90 8.68 -13.92
C ALA A 308 -0.77 9.64 -13.48
N PRO A 309 0.22 9.17 -12.70
CA PRO A 309 1.34 10.00 -12.27
C PRO A 309 2.12 10.64 -13.43
N SER A 310 2.53 11.88 -13.23
CA SER A 310 3.30 12.71 -14.18
C SER A 310 2.56 13.04 -15.49
N THR A 311 1.24 13.08 -15.47
CA THR A 311 0.41 13.43 -16.64
C THR A 311 -0.46 14.67 -16.46
N LEU A 312 -0.53 15.21 -15.23
CA LEU A 312 -1.41 16.30 -14.86
C LEU A 312 -0.80 17.66 -15.21
N SER A 313 -1.60 18.47 -15.91
CA SER A 313 -1.36 19.89 -16.14
C SER A 313 -2.63 20.68 -15.84
N ILE A 314 -2.52 21.68 -14.98
CA ILE A 314 -3.59 22.62 -14.62
C ILE A 314 -3.20 23.99 -15.14
N LEU A 315 -3.98 24.52 -16.07
CA LEU A 315 -3.80 25.85 -16.64
C LEU A 315 -4.98 26.76 -16.22
N ALA A 316 -4.65 27.92 -15.64
CA ALA A 316 -5.59 29.03 -15.54
C ALA A 316 -4.89 30.32 -15.95
N ASP A 317 -5.50 31.02 -16.90
CA ASP A 317 -4.93 32.21 -17.54
C ASP A 317 -3.52 31.91 -18.10
N ALA A 318 -2.47 32.56 -17.60
CA ALA A 318 -1.09 32.35 -18.03
C ALA A 318 -0.27 31.49 -17.04
N ILE A 319 -0.90 30.91 -16.01
CA ILE A 319 -0.22 30.16 -14.95
C ILE A 319 -0.47 28.66 -15.17
N SER A 320 0.61 27.91 -15.36
CA SER A 320 0.58 26.45 -15.50
C SER A 320 1.17 25.77 -14.27
N VAL A 321 0.45 24.82 -13.72
CA VAL A 321 0.91 23.91 -12.68
C VAL A 321 0.98 22.50 -13.25
N THR A 322 2.13 21.86 -13.18
CA THR A 322 2.35 20.48 -13.65
C THR A 322 2.72 19.57 -12.50
N ASP A 323 2.38 18.29 -12.58
CA ASP A 323 2.77 17.34 -11.55
C ASP A 323 4.15 16.70 -11.78
N SER A 324 4.80 16.31 -10.69
CA SER A 324 6.06 15.56 -10.68
C SER A 324 6.14 14.74 -9.39
N GLY A 325 5.78 13.46 -9.49
CA GLY A 325 5.89 12.49 -8.40
C GLY A 325 5.18 12.91 -7.11
N GLY A 326 3.89 13.23 -7.21
CA GLY A 326 3.03 13.60 -6.07
C GLY A 326 3.10 15.08 -5.68
N ARG A 327 3.96 15.85 -6.34
CA ARG A 327 4.12 17.30 -6.15
C ARG A 327 3.57 18.07 -7.32
N LEU A 328 3.08 19.27 -7.05
CA LEU A 328 2.65 20.24 -8.04
C LEU A 328 3.71 21.34 -8.17
N LEU A 329 4.13 21.61 -9.39
CA LEU A 329 5.19 22.56 -9.72
C LEU A 329 4.64 23.71 -10.56
N SER A 330 4.99 24.95 -10.21
CA SER A 330 4.76 26.15 -11.02
C SER A 330 6.08 26.84 -11.29
N GLY A 331 6.46 27.02 -12.55
CA GLY A 331 7.76 27.60 -12.92
C GLY A 331 8.98 26.86 -12.31
N GLY A 332 8.82 25.57 -11.99
CA GLY A 332 9.86 24.74 -11.34
C GLY A 332 9.88 24.79 -9.81
N ALA A 333 9.11 25.68 -9.17
CA ALA A 333 8.96 25.71 -7.71
C ALA A 333 7.79 24.82 -7.28
N GLU A 334 7.94 24.14 -6.14
CA GLU A 334 6.85 23.35 -5.54
C GLU A 334 5.79 24.25 -4.93
N VAL A 335 4.54 24.06 -5.35
CA VAL A 335 3.39 24.89 -4.97
C VAL A 335 2.25 24.07 -4.36
N GLY A 336 2.37 22.75 -4.31
CA GLY A 336 1.34 21.87 -3.79
C GLY A 336 1.65 20.38 -3.94
N THR A 337 0.65 19.56 -3.64
CA THR A 337 0.69 18.11 -3.77
C THR A 337 -0.54 17.58 -4.52
N ILE A 338 -0.43 16.36 -5.02
CA ILE A 338 -1.50 15.67 -5.73
C ILE A 338 -1.66 14.25 -5.20
N ASP A 339 -2.89 13.90 -4.83
CA ASP A 339 -3.31 12.53 -4.57
C ASP A 339 -3.79 11.91 -5.89
N TYR A 340 -2.99 10.98 -6.43
CA TYR A 340 -3.27 10.34 -7.72
C TYR A 340 -4.46 9.37 -7.67
N GLU A 341 -4.73 8.75 -6.53
CA GLU A 341 -5.81 7.77 -6.39
C GLU A 341 -7.16 8.46 -6.30
N ASN A 342 -7.25 9.54 -5.53
CA ASN A 342 -8.50 10.29 -5.37
C ASN A 342 -8.65 11.45 -6.38
N GLY A 343 -7.59 11.80 -7.10
CA GLY A 343 -7.56 12.95 -8.01
C GLY A 343 -7.74 14.29 -7.29
N ILE A 344 -7.09 14.44 -6.14
CA ILE A 344 -7.24 15.65 -5.29
C ILE A 344 -5.93 16.43 -5.30
N ALA A 345 -5.97 17.62 -5.91
CA ALA A 345 -4.87 18.57 -5.91
C ALA A 345 -5.00 19.53 -4.72
N VAL A 346 -3.91 19.75 -3.99
CA VAL A 346 -3.85 20.66 -2.83
C VAL A 346 -2.71 21.64 -3.03
N LEU A 347 -2.95 22.94 -2.88
CA LEU A 347 -1.90 23.95 -2.91
C LEU A 347 -1.34 24.21 -1.51
N THR A 348 -0.02 24.29 -1.42
CA THR A 348 0.71 24.82 -0.25
C THR A 348 1.07 26.29 -0.45
N THR A 349 1.18 26.74 -1.70
CA THR A 349 1.42 28.15 -2.08
C THR A 349 0.34 28.60 -3.04
N ASP A 350 -0.28 29.74 -2.75
CA ASP A 350 -1.33 30.27 -3.59
C ASP A 350 -0.74 30.89 -4.87
N VAL A 351 -0.96 30.23 -6.01
CA VAL A 351 -0.52 30.69 -7.33
C VAL A 351 -1.67 31.19 -8.21
N PHE A 352 -2.92 30.87 -7.86
CA PHE A 352 -4.09 31.25 -8.65
C PHE A 352 -4.96 32.31 -7.97
N GLY A 353 -4.70 32.64 -6.70
CA GLY A 353 -5.48 33.55 -5.89
C GLY A 353 -6.75 32.91 -5.30
N THR A 354 -7.50 33.68 -4.53
CA THR A 354 -8.65 33.18 -3.75
C THR A 354 -10.01 33.29 -4.46
N GLY A 355 -10.03 33.79 -5.70
CA GLY A 355 -11.25 33.95 -6.51
C GLY A 355 -11.59 32.72 -7.34
N GLY A 356 -12.88 32.55 -7.66
CA GLY A 356 -13.32 31.49 -8.56
C GLY A 356 -12.87 31.74 -10.00
N ARG A 357 -12.32 30.72 -10.66
CA ARG A 357 -11.76 30.79 -12.02
C ARG A 357 -12.08 29.53 -12.81
N THR A 358 -11.92 29.61 -14.13
CA THR A 358 -11.98 28.44 -15.01
C THR A 358 -10.58 27.84 -15.15
N PHE A 359 -10.43 26.58 -14.75
CA PHE A 359 -9.22 25.79 -14.91
C PHE A 359 -9.37 24.87 -16.12
N THR A 360 -8.40 24.90 -17.04
CA THR A 360 -8.23 23.88 -18.06
C THR A 360 -7.29 22.82 -17.49
N VAL A 361 -7.83 21.65 -17.17
CA VAL A 361 -7.08 20.54 -16.60
C VAL A 361 -6.88 19.49 -17.69
N THR A 362 -5.64 19.09 -17.92
CA THR A 362 -5.26 17.99 -18.81
C THR A 362 -4.61 16.88 -17.99
N TYR A 363 -5.08 15.64 -18.10
CA TYR A 363 -4.47 14.49 -17.43
C TYR A 363 -4.83 13.18 -18.15
N ALA A 364 -4.01 12.14 -17.99
CA ALA A 364 -4.41 10.79 -18.39
C ALA A 364 -5.18 10.14 -17.23
N PRO A 365 -6.40 9.59 -17.45
CA PRO A 365 -7.13 8.85 -16.43
C PRO A 365 -6.27 7.72 -15.88
N GLY A 366 -6.35 7.53 -14.56
CA GLY A 366 -5.61 6.51 -13.83
C GLY A 366 -6.54 5.40 -13.32
N ALA A 367 -6.02 4.21 -13.11
CA ALA A 367 -6.65 3.17 -12.29
C ALA A 367 -5.56 2.41 -11.53
N ALA A 368 -5.86 1.92 -10.32
CA ALA A 368 -4.95 1.04 -9.59
C ALA A 368 -5.23 -0.41 -10.00
N PRO A 369 -4.39 -1.04 -10.87
CA PRO A 369 -4.60 -2.41 -11.28
C PRO A 369 -4.33 -3.35 -10.09
N GLN A 370 -5.21 -4.33 -9.90
CA GLN A 370 -4.92 -5.48 -9.05
C GLN A 370 -4.01 -6.43 -9.83
N ALA A 371 -2.72 -6.11 -9.90
CA ALA A 371 -1.73 -6.90 -10.60
C ALA A 371 -0.86 -7.68 -9.62
N VAL A 372 -0.43 -8.88 -10.04
CA VAL A 372 0.55 -9.66 -9.27
C VAL A 372 1.91 -8.96 -9.38
N SER A 373 2.51 -8.65 -8.23
CA SER A 373 3.85 -8.06 -8.20
C SER A 373 4.91 -9.13 -8.46
N GLN A 374 5.89 -8.78 -9.29
CA GLN A 374 7.14 -9.51 -9.44
C GLN A 374 8.10 -9.11 -8.32
N SER A 375 9.00 -10.02 -7.96
CA SER A 375 10.06 -9.73 -7.00
C SER A 375 11.37 -10.40 -7.38
N GLN A 376 12.47 -9.70 -7.17
CA GLN A 376 13.82 -10.23 -7.38
C GLN A 376 14.73 -9.75 -6.26
N GLY A 377 15.35 -10.70 -5.55
CA GLY A 377 16.33 -10.43 -4.52
C GLY A 377 17.76 -10.59 -5.02
N PHE A 378 18.64 -9.67 -4.64
CA PHE A 378 20.08 -9.80 -4.84
C PHE A 378 20.79 -9.92 -3.50
N GLU A 379 21.49 -11.04 -3.32
CA GLU A 379 22.22 -11.33 -2.09
C GLU A 379 23.37 -10.35 -1.86
N VAL A 380 23.48 -9.85 -0.63
CA VAL A 380 24.56 -8.99 -0.18
C VAL A 380 25.64 -9.86 0.47
N LYS A 381 26.74 -10.07 -0.25
CA LYS A 381 27.94 -10.76 0.24
C LYS A 381 29.01 -9.74 0.58
N THR A 382 30.08 -10.16 1.25
CA THR A 382 31.23 -9.30 1.53
C THR A 382 31.77 -8.65 0.25
N GLU A 383 31.79 -9.38 -0.86
CA GLU A 383 32.30 -8.92 -2.16
C GLU A 383 31.31 -8.02 -2.91
N THR A 384 30.00 -8.14 -2.65
CA THR A 384 28.94 -7.40 -3.36
C THR A 384 28.33 -6.27 -2.54
N ARG A 385 28.78 -6.08 -1.30
CA ARG A 385 28.32 -5.02 -0.40
C ARG A 385 28.77 -3.64 -0.90
N SER A 386 27.82 -2.91 -1.46
CA SER A 386 28.01 -1.55 -1.97
C SER A 386 26.90 -0.63 -1.48
N LEU A 387 27.10 0.69 -1.59
CA LEU A 387 26.02 1.68 -1.49
C LEU A 387 25.28 1.83 -2.81
N SER A 388 25.95 1.64 -3.94
CA SER A 388 25.36 1.82 -5.26
C SER A 388 25.11 0.47 -5.94
N TYR A 389 23.89 0.30 -6.45
CA TYR A 389 23.46 -0.86 -7.21
C TYR A 389 22.90 -0.42 -8.56
N VAL A 390 23.35 -1.09 -9.63
CA VAL A 390 22.82 -0.93 -10.98
C VAL A 390 22.21 -2.25 -11.43
N ARG A 391 20.96 -2.23 -11.86
CA ARG A 391 20.23 -3.39 -12.36
C ARG A 391 19.42 -3.03 -13.59
N THR A 392 19.18 -3.99 -14.45
CA THR A 392 18.24 -3.86 -15.56
C THR A 392 17.10 -4.84 -15.31
N ILE A 393 15.88 -4.32 -15.30
CA ILE A 393 14.65 -5.08 -15.11
C ILE A 393 13.94 -5.16 -16.46
N GLU A 394 13.63 -6.38 -16.90
CA GLU A 394 12.96 -6.62 -18.18
C GLU A 394 11.75 -7.55 -17.95
N PRO A 395 10.53 -7.15 -18.37
CA PRO A 395 10.17 -5.84 -18.94
C PRO A 395 10.30 -4.70 -17.90
N ALA A 396 10.56 -3.47 -18.39
CA ALA A 396 10.73 -2.30 -17.53
C ALA A 396 9.52 -2.10 -16.61
N PRO A 397 9.69 -1.78 -15.31
CA PRO A 397 8.60 -1.62 -14.36
C PRO A 397 7.52 -0.65 -14.83
N ALA A 398 6.25 -0.97 -14.56
CA ALA A 398 5.17 -0.01 -14.70
C ALA A 398 5.40 1.22 -13.80
N ARG A 399 5.08 2.41 -14.31
CA ARG A 399 5.29 3.69 -13.61
C ARG A 399 4.63 3.69 -12.23
N GLY A 400 5.37 4.10 -11.22
CA GLY A 400 4.99 4.20 -9.81
C GLY A 400 5.02 2.88 -9.03
N THR A 401 5.30 1.74 -9.68
CA THR A 401 5.14 0.42 -9.05
C THR A 401 6.41 -0.14 -8.43
N LEU A 402 7.58 0.35 -8.85
CA LEU A 402 8.86 -0.16 -8.39
C LEU A 402 9.14 0.24 -6.93
N SER A 403 9.31 -0.76 -6.07
CA SER A 403 9.87 -0.60 -4.72
C SER A 403 11.17 -1.38 -4.55
N ILE A 404 12.13 -0.77 -3.86
CA ILE A 404 13.44 -1.35 -3.56
C ILE A 404 13.59 -1.40 -2.05
N SER A 405 13.79 -2.58 -1.50
CA SER A 405 13.94 -2.81 -0.07
C SER A 405 15.35 -3.30 0.24
N TYR A 406 15.99 -2.76 1.27
CA TYR A 406 17.29 -3.24 1.75
C TYR A 406 17.36 -3.24 3.27
N MET A 407 18.16 -4.15 3.84
CA MET A 407 18.38 -4.22 5.28
C MET A 407 19.72 -3.60 5.65
N SER A 408 19.75 -2.74 6.67
CA SER A 408 20.96 -2.21 7.28
C SER A 408 20.79 -2.15 8.80
N GLN A 409 21.77 -2.65 9.54
CA GLN A 409 21.74 -2.75 11.00
C GLN A 409 20.49 -3.49 11.54
N GLY A 410 20.03 -4.52 10.82
CA GLY A 410 18.83 -5.28 11.16
C GLY A 410 17.50 -4.57 10.88
N ARG A 411 17.51 -3.38 10.26
CA ARG A 411 16.31 -2.62 9.89
C ARG A 411 16.08 -2.62 8.38
N TRP A 412 14.84 -2.84 7.96
CA TRP A 412 14.43 -2.68 6.57
C TRP A 412 14.15 -1.22 6.22
N TYR A 413 14.69 -0.81 5.07
CA TYR A 413 14.47 0.48 4.44
C TYR A 413 13.82 0.22 3.08
N VAL A 414 12.83 1.04 2.71
CA VAL A 414 12.11 0.92 1.44
C VAL A 414 12.21 2.23 0.68
N LEU A 415 12.59 2.13 -0.59
CA LEU A 415 12.60 3.20 -1.58
C LEU A 415 11.51 2.92 -2.60
N ARG A 416 10.79 3.96 -3.05
CA ARG A 416 9.74 3.84 -4.07
C ARG A 416 9.99 4.78 -5.23
N GLU A 417 9.73 4.27 -6.42
CA GLU A 417 9.67 5.04 -7.66
C GLU A 417 8.37 5.88 -7.68
N GLN A 418 8.45 7.14 -8.10
CA GLN A 418 7.36 8.13 -7.94
C GLN A 418 6.51 8.36 -9.21
N GLY A 419 6.69 7.54 -10.24
CA GLY A 419 6.05 7.64 -11.57
C GLY A 419 6.86 8.43 -12.60
N ASP A 420 7.81 9.26 -12.17
CA ASP A 420 8.71 10.08 -13.00
C ASP A 420 10.10 9.44 -13.21
N GLY A 421 10.31 8.24 -12.68
CA GLY A 421 11.56 7.50 -12.68
C GLY A 421 12.42 7.82 -11.46
N ALA A 422 12.12 8.84 -10.66
CA ALA A 422 12.88 9.11 -9.45
C ALA A 422 12.52 8.10 -8.35
N ILE A 423 13.53 7.49 -7.75
CA ILE A 423 13.39 6.54 -6.64
C ILE A 423 13.79 7.24 -5.35
N ARG A 424 12.90 7.25 -4.36
CA ARG A 424 13.09 7.97 -3.10
C ARG A 424 12.52 7.18 -1.92
N GLY A 425 13.18 7.28 -0.78
CA GLY A 425 12.62 6.86 0.50
C GLY A 425 11.71 7.93 1.09
N PRO A 426 10.97 7.60 2.18
CA PRO A 426 10.23 8.59 2.98
C PRO A 426 11.13 9.71 3.51
N ASP A 427 12.41 9.44 3.69
CA ASP A 427 13.45 10.38 4.05
C ASP A 427 14.62 10.26 3.04
N SER A 428 15.25 11.39 2.68
CA SER A 428 16.37 11.40 1.73
C SER A 428 17.59 10.62 2.23
N SER A 429 17.73 10.44 3.55
CA SER A 429 18.76 9.62 4.17
C SER A 429 18.59 8.11 3.95
N PHE A 430 17.46 7.65 3.41
CA PHE A 430 17.23 6.23 3.13
C PHE A 430 17.83 5.82 1.79
N GLY A 431 18.14 6.79 0.92
CA GLY A 431 18.68 6.55 -0.40
C GLY A 431 17.86 7.19 -1.50
N ALA A 432 18.49 7.26 -2.66
CA ALA A 432 17.91 7.86 -3.85
C ALA A 432 18.38 7.12 -5.10
N GLY A 433 17.59 7.17 -6.15
CA GLY A 433 17.92 6.53 -7.41
C GLY A 433 17.10 7.04 -8.57
N ASN A 434 17.31 6.42 -9.72
CA ASN A 434 16.56 6.66 -10.93
C ASN A 434 16.30 5.35 -11.67
N LEU A 435 15.10 5.22 -12.23
CA LEU A 435 14.67 4.22 -13.19
C LEU A 435 14.52 4.88 -14.55
N ASN A 436 15.17 4.32 -15.56
CA ASN A 436 14.90 4.64 -16.96
C ASN A 436 13.84 3.67 -17.50
N PHE A 437 12.65 4.18 -17.82
CA PHE A 437 11.55 3.37 -18.34
C PHE A 437 11.79 2.82 -19.74
N ASP A 438 12.64 3.46 -20.55
CA ASP A 438 12.93 3.01 -21.92
C ASP A 438 13.84 1.78 -21.92
N THR A 439 14.76 1.70 -20.96
CA THR A 439 15.74 0.61 -20.89
C THR A 439 15.51 -0.35 -19.72
N GLY A 440 14.60 -0.03 -18.79
CA GLY A 440 14.40 -0.78 -17.55
C GLY A 440 15.58 -0.68 -16.57
N THR A 441 16.53 0.22 -16.80
CA THR A 441 17.74 0.35 -15.98
C THR A 441 17.45 1.14 -14.71
N VAL A 442 17.74 0.52 -13.57
CA VAL A 442 17.67 1.11 -12.24
C VAL A 442 19.08 1.36 -11.72
N LEU A 443 19.36 2.61 -11.36
CA LEU A 443 20.52 3.00 -10.57
C LEU A 443 20.01 3.49 -9.22
N VAL A 444 20.41 2.83 -8.15
CA VAL A 444 20.03 3.22 -6.78
C VAL A 444 21.25 3.34 -5.90
N THR A 445 21.29 4.40 -5.10
CA THR A 445 22.27 4.61 -4.04
C THR A 445 21.53 4.52 -2.71
N LEU A 446 21.83 3.49 -1.94
CA LEU A 446 21.25 3.24 -0.62
C LEU A 446 21.77 4.27 0.38
N GLY A 447 20.95 4.58 1.39
CA GLY A 447 21.31 5.51 2.46
C GLY A 447 22.35 4.98 3.44
N ALA A 448 22.47 3.65 3.53
CA ALA A 448 23.42 2.97 4.39
C ALA A 448 23.88 1.66 3.76
N LEU A 449 25.05 1.17 4.17
CA LEU A 449 25.60 -0.09 3.68
C LEU A 449 24.73 -1.26 4.15
N PRO A 450 24.18 -2.06 3.23
CA PRO A 450 23.31 -3.15 3.62
C PRO A 450 24.08 -4.27 4.34
N ASP A 451 23.39 -5.04 5.15
CA ASP A 451 24.00 -6.08 5.99
C ASP A 451 24.45 -7.28 5.15
N VAL A 452 25.63 -7.83 5.44
CA VAL A 452 26.12 -9.06 4.78
C VAL A 452 25.22 -10.23 5.17
N GLY A 453 24.83 -11.05 4.20
CA GLY A 453 23.86 -12.12 4.35
C GLY A 453 22.40 -11.68 4.14
N SER A 454 22.15 -10.38 3.92
CA SER A 454 20.83 -9.86 3.56
C SER A 454 20.61 -9.78 2.04
N PHE A 455 19.47 -9.24 1.60
CA PHE A 455 19.15 -9.03 0.19
C PHE A 455 18.75 -7.58 -0.08
N VAL A 456 19.13 -7.07 -1.26
CA VAL A 456 18.48 -5.91 -1.87
C VAL A 456 17.37 -6.45 -2.78
N ILE A 457 16.13 -6.16 -2.43
CA ILE A 457 14.93 -6.73 -3.05
C ILE A 457 14.27 -5.67 -3.93
N TYR A 458 14.06 -5.99 -5.19
CA TYR A 458 13.31 -5.18 -6.15
C TYR A 458 11.93 -5.81 -6.31
N GLN A 459 10.88 -5.02 -6.24
CA GLN A 459 9.50 -5.46 -6.47
C GLN A 459 8.84 -4.49 -7.44
N TRP A 460 8.13 -5.01 -8.44
CA TRP A 460 7.47 -4.19 -9.45
C TRP A 460 6.27 -4.89 -10.06
N VAL A 461 5.46 -4.16 -10.80
CA VAL A 461 4.43 -4.73 -11.67
C VAL A 461 4.92 -4.66 -13.10
N GLU A 462 4.77 -5.74 -13.85
CA GLU A 462 5.09 -5.76 -15.27
C GLU A 462 4.08 -4.91 -16.06
N PRO A 463 4.53 -4.15 -17.08
CA PRO A 463 3.66 -3.28 -17.86
C PRO A 463 2.56 -4.06 -18.60
N ASP A 464 2.77 -5.35 -18.86
CA ASP A 464 1.76 -6.23 -19.48
C ASP A 464 0.58 -6.55 -18.57
N ALA A 465 0.81 -6.62 -17.25
CA ALA A 465 -0.25 -6.77 -16.25
C ALA A 465 -0.95 -5.44 -15.92
N ALA A 466 -0.36 -4.32 -16.36
CA ALA A 466 -0.84 -2.95 -16.16
C ALA A 466 -1.16 -2.25 -17.50
N ARG A 467 -1.52 -3.02 -18.54
CA ARG A 467 -1.81 -2.46 -19.86
C ARG A 467 -2.96 -1.46 -19.78
N SER A 468 -2.75 -0.32 -20.44
CA SER A 468 -3.83 0.59 -20.80
C SER A 468 -4.93 -0.20 -21.50
N SER A 469 -6.18 0.18 -21.24
CA SER A 469 -7.37 -0.47 -21.80
C SER A 469 -7.45 -0.42 -23.33
N GLU A 470 -6.48 0.19 -24.03
CA GLU A 470 -6.40 0.20 -25.50
C GLU A 470 -6.34 -1.18 -26.16
N VAL A 471 -5.97 -2.25 -25.44
CA VAL A 471 -6.04 -3.64 -25.94
C VAL A 471 -7.41 -4.30 -25.67
N LEU A 472 -8.24 -3.68 -24.83
CA LEU A 472 -9.63 -4.03 -24.62
C LEU A 472 -10.48 -3.03 -25.39
N THR A 473 -10.79 -3.34 -26.65
CA THR A 473 -11.95 -2.72 -27.29
C THR A 473 -13.14 -3.10 -26.42
N LEU A 474 -13.56 -2.19 -25.53
CA LEU A 474 -14.83 -2.30 -24.84
C LEU A 474 -15.88 -2.58 -25.93
N ASP A 475 -16.87 -3.44 -25.65
CA ASP A 475 -17.94 -3.85 -26.60
C ASP A 475 -18.71 -2.67 -27.24
N ASN A 476 -18.40 -1.44 -26.82
CA ASN A 476 -18.95 -0.20 -27.33
C ASN A 476 -18.03 0.52 -28.33
N ASN A 477 -16.93 -0.07 -28.80
CA ASN A 477 -15.94 0.59 -29.66
C ASN A 477 -15.44 1.94 -29.12
N GLY A 478 -15.27 2.05 -27.79
CA GLY A 478 -14.84 3.27 -27.12
C GLY A 478 -15.91 4.36 -27.03
N ARG A 479 -17.19 4.01 -27.21
CA ARG A 479 -18.31 4.97 -27.20
C ARG A 479 -19.21 4.82 -25.98
N PHE A 480 -19.62 5.93 -25.37
CA PHE A 480 -20.67 5.89 -24.37
C PHE A 480 -22.04 5.71 -25.05
N TYR A 481 -22.73 4.60 -24.78
CA TYR A 481 -24.09 4.35 -25.24
C TYR A 481 -25.08 4.55 -24.10
N TRP A 482 -25.97 5.53 -24.25
CA TRP A 482 -27.06 5.77 -23.33
C TRP A 482 -28.29 4.95 -23.75
N PRO A 483 -28.74 3.97 -22.93
CA PRO A 483 -29.94 3.20 -23.22
C PRO A 483 -31.22 3.95 -22.85
N PHE A 484 -32.25 3.81 -23.67
CA PHE A 484 -33.59 4.32 -23.43
C PHE A 484 -34.64 3.29 -23.83
N ASN A 485 -35.81 3.36 -23.19
CA ASN A 485 -36.99 2.61 -23.60
C ASN A 485 -38.22 3.51 -23.79
N THR A 486 -39.23 3.00 -24.49
CA THR A 486 -40.49 3.74 -24.74
C THR A 486 -41.32 3.98 -23.47
N SER A 487 -40.89 3.50 -22.31
CA SER A 487 -41.48 3.83 -21.00
C SER A 487 -40.90 5.13 -20.42
N GLY A 488 -39.97 5.78 -21.13
CA GLY A 488 -39.34 7.04 -20.72
C GLY A 488 -38.24 6.86 -19.68
N VAL A 489 -37.71 5.64 -19.52
CA VAL A 489 -36.67 5.32 -18.55
C VAL A 489 -35.37 5.02 -19.28
N SER A 490 -34.25 5.45 -18.67
CA SER A 490 -32.91 5.07 -19.11
C SER A 490 -32.64 3.60 -18.77
N SER A 491 -33.02 2.67 -19.64
CA SER A 491 -32.91 1.23 -19.42
C SER A 491 -32.89 0.43 -20.72
N LEU A 492 -32.32 -0.78 -20.64
CA LEU A 492 -32.37 -1.80 -21.69
C LEU A 492 -33.55 -2.77 -21.54
N GLU A 493 -34.31 -2.62 -20.46
CA GLU A 493 -35.57 -3.32 -20.27
C GLU A 493 -36.58 -2.91 -21.32
N ALA A 494 -37.38 -3.88 -21.77
CA ALA A 494 -38.37 -3.67 -22.81
C ALA A 494 -39.32 -2.53 -22.41
N GLY A 495 -39.52 -1.59 -23.33
CA GLY A 495 -40.50 -0.52 -23.16
C GLY A 495 -41.93 -1.05 -23.26
N ALA A 496 -42.90 -0.25 -22.79
CA ALA A 496 -44.32 -0.61 -22.87
C ALA A 496 -44.87 -0.69 -24.31
N LYS A 497 -44.19 -0.09 -25.29
CA LYS A 497 -44.61 -0.01 -26.69
C LYS A 497 -43.46 -0.40 -27.60
N ALA A 498 -43.77 -0.80 -28.83
CA ALA A 498 -42.77 -0.97 -29.87
C ALA A 498 -42.47 0.37 -30.54
N ILE A 499 -41.31 0.49 -31.20
CA ILE A 499 -40.93 1.61 -32.06
C ILE A 499 -41.19 1.20 -33.51
N LYS A 500 -41.84 2.04 -34.32
CA LYS A 500 -42.00 1.78 -35.75
C LYS A 500 -40.65 1.98 -36.47
N PRO A 501 -40.22 1.07 -37.37
CA PRO A 501 -39.00 1.26 -38.15
C PRO A 501 -38.97 2.60 -38.90
N GLY A 502 -37.87 3.33 -38.78
CA GLY A 502 -37.64 4.65 -39.40
C GLY A 502 -38.31 5.82 -38.67
N ALA A 503 -38.95 5.58 -37.52
CA ALA A 503 -39.81 6.56 -36.87
C ALA A 503 -39.28 7.08 -35.52
N LEU A 504 -37.96 6.99 -35.31
CA LEU A 504 -37.28 7.56 -34.15
C LEU A 504 -36.41 8.75 -34.58
N THR A 505 -36.63 9.90 -33.96
CA THR A 505 -35.81 11.11 -34.12
C THR A 505 -35.41 11.66 -32.77
N ILE A 506 -34.14 12.02 -32.64
CA ILE A 506 -33.51 12.48 -31.41
C ILE A 506 -32.87 13.83 -31.68
N ALA A 507 -33.12 14.81 -30.82
CA ALA A 507 -32.55 16.15 -30.96
C ALA A 507 -32.02 16.67 -29.62
N TRP A 508 -30.91 17.40 -29.66
CA TRP A 508 -30.34 18.10 -28.51
C TRP A 508 -29.63 19.38 -28.96
N ASN A 509 -29.19 20.19 -28.01
CA ASN A 509 -28.42 21.41 -28.29
C ASN A 509 -27.22 21.48 -27.35
N ASP A 510 -26.02 21.45 -27.92
CA ASP A 510 -24.73 21.51 -27.22
C ASP A 510 -23.96 22.82 -27.49
N GLY A 511 -24.69 23.88 -27.88
CA GLY A 511 -24.15 25.13 -28.43
C GLY A 511 -24.47 25.29 -29.92
N ALA A 512 -24.82 24.18 -30.59
CA ALA A 512 -25.43 24.12 -31.90
C ALA A 512 -26.61 23.12 -31.88
N PRO A 513 -27.64 23.29 -32.74
CA PRO A 513 -28.69 22.28 -32.89
C PRO A 513 -28.10 20.99 -33.45
N ARG A 514 -28.38 19.87 -32.78
CA ARG A 514 -27.95 18.51 -33.15
C ARG A 514 -29.15 17.60 -33.37
N SER A 515 -29.03 16.67 -34.32
CA SER A 515 -30.08 15.68 -34.58
C SER A 515 -29.53 14.32 -35.02
N ALA A 516 -30.22 13.27 -34.61
CA ALA A 516 -29.98 11.90 -35.02
C ALA A 516 -31.28 11.17 -35.34
N HIS A 517 -31.23 10.24 -36.30
CA HIS A 517 -32.39 9.57 -36.86
C HIS A 517 -32.14 8.07 -37.00
N ASP A 518 -33.19 7.29 -36.80
CA ASP A 518 -33.23 5.87 -37.13
C ASP A 518 -33.30 5.64 -38.66
N ASP A 519 -32.51 4.71 -39.17
CA ASP A 519 -32.43 4.37 -40.59
C ASP A 519 -33.47 3.34 -41.05
N GLY A 520 -34.29 2.81 -40.13
CA GLY A 520 -35.27 1.76 -40.41
C GLY A 520 -34.68 0.34 -40.49
N ALA A 521 -33.36 0.20 -40.34
CA ALA A 521 -32.61 -1.06 -40.30
C ALA A 521 -31.93 -1.28 -38.94
N GLY A 522 -32.42 -0.59 -37.91
CA GLY A 522 -31.98 -0.70 -36.52
C GLY A 522 -30.74 0.11 -36.18
N ASN A 523 -30.29 1.06 -37.02
CA ASN A 523 -29.15 1.92 -36.72
C ASN A 523 -29.58 3.38 -36.53
N ILE A 524 -28.84 4.11 -35.70
CA ILE A 524 -28.97 5.56 -35.56
C ILE A 524 -27.86 6.25 -36.35
N THR A 525 -28.25 7.26 -37.13
CA THR A 525 -27.37 8.07 -38.00
C THR A 525 -27.54 9.57 -37.71
N GLY A 526 -26.61 10.41 -38.17
CA GLY A 526 -26.61 11.87 -37.94
C GLY A 526 -25.51 12.32 -36.98
N ASP A 527 -25.82 13.24 -36.06
CA ASP A 527 -24.89 13.74 -35.04
C ASP A 527 -24.60 12.72 -33.92
N ALA A 528 -25.19 11.53 -34.00
CA ALA A 528 -24.95 10.40 -33.11
C ALA A 528 -24.92 9.08 -33.89
N THR A 529 -24.39 8.05 -33.24
CA THR A 529 -24.53 6.65 -33.64
C THR A 529 -25.31 5.88 -32.58
N GLY A 530 -25.75 4.67 -32.91
CA GLY A 530 -26.62 3.92 -32.03
C GLY A 530 -27.33 2.76 -32.70
N THR A 531 -28.12 2.06 -31.90
CA THR A 531 -28.95 0.94 -32.35
C THR A 531 -30.37 1.09 -31.84
N VAL A 532 -31.33 0.65 -32.63
CA VAL A 532 -32.75 0.63 -32.28
C VAL A 532 -33.24 -0.82 -32.29
N ASN A 533 -33.94 -1.22 -31.23
CA ASN A 533 -34.70 -2.46 -31.19
C ASN A 533 -36.19 -2.11 -31.22
N TYR A 534 -36.79 -2.31 -32.39
CA TYR A 534 -38.17 -1.94 -32.68
C TYR A 534 -39.18 -2.69 -31.82
N ALA A 535 -39.09 -4.02 -31.81
CA ALA A 535 -40.01 -4.88 -31.07
C ALA A 535 -39.96 -4.62 -29.56
N ARG A 536 -38.77 -4.41 -28.99
CA ARG A 536 -38.62 -4.10 -27.55
C ARG A 536 -38.92 -2.66 -27.21
N GLY A 537 -38.94 -1.77 -28.20
CA GLY A 537 -39.07 -0.34 -27.97
C GLY A 537 -37.93 0.21 -27.13
N THR A 538 -36.71 -0.18 -27.46
CA THR A 538 -35.49 0.27 -26.79
C THR A 538 -34.51 0.79 -27.82
N PHE A 539 -33.75 1.83 -27.50
CA PHE A 539 -32.66 2.30 -28.33
C PHE A 539 -31.45 2.70 -27.51
N ARG A 540 -30.29 2.73 -28.14
CA ARG A 540 -29.03 3.20 -27.56
C ARG A 540 -28.52 4.36 -28.36
N LEU A 541 -28.23 5.47 -27.69
CA LEU A 541 -27.71 6.67 -28.31
C LEU A 541 -26.28 6.91 -27.87
N SER A 542 -25.39 7.18 -28.83
CA SER A 542 -24.05 7.67 -28.58
C SER A 542 -23.78 8.91 -29.43
N PRO A 543 -23.90 10.12 -28.84
CA PRO A 543 -23.53 11.36 -29.52
C PRO A 543 -22.08 11.34 -30.01
N ASN A 544 -21.82 11.86 -31.22
CA ASN A 544 -20.44 11.96 -31.74
C ASN A 544 -19.60 12.95 -30.92
N LEU A 545 -20.26 13.95 -30.33
CA LEU A 545 -19.71 14.84 -29.31
C LEU A 545 -20.60 14.73 -28.06
N LEU A 546 -19.99 14.41 -26.91
CA LEU A 546 -20.73 14.30 -25.66
C LEU A 546 -21.32 15.66 -25.26
N PRO A 547 -22.64 15.75 -25.06
CA PRO A 547 -23.26 16.99 -24.60
C PRO A 547 -22.88 17.28 -23.14
N ALA A 548 -22.90 18.55 -22.75
CA ALA A 548 -22.60 18.96 -21.40
C ALA A 548 -23.60 18.36 -20.39
N PRO A 549 -23.19 18.15 -19.12
CA PRO A 549 -24.10 17.68 -18.08
C PRO A 549 -25.33 18.59 -17.97
N GLY A 550 -26.53 17.99 -17.99
CA GLY A 550 -27.80 18.71 -17.91
C GLY A 550 -28.40 19.15 -19.25
N THR A 551 -27.75 18.88 -20.39
CA THR A 551 -28.34 19.13 -21.71
C THR A 551 -29.60 18.28 -21.92
N PRO A 552 -30.76 18.88 -22.22
CA PRO A 552 -31.99 18.13 -22.48
C PRO A 552 -31.92 17.42 -23.83
N ILE A 553 -32.29 16.14 -23.85
CA ILE A 553 -32.46 15.35 -25.08
C ILE A 553 -33.95 15.18 -25.34
N THR A 554 -34.38 15.60 -26.53
CA THR A 554 -35.77 15.44 -27.00
C THR A 554 -35.84 14.22 -27.89
N VAL A 555 -36.73 13.29 -27.55
CA VAL A 555 -36.95 12.04 -28.30
C VAL A 555 -38.36 12.04 -28.85
N ASN A 556 -38.48 12.02 -30.17
CA ASN A 556 -39.74 11.89 -30.88
C ASN A 556 -39.82 10.49 -31.48
N VAL A 557 -40.91 9.78 -31.22
CA VAL A 557 -41.05 8.38 -31.60
C VAL A 557 -42.48 8.02 -31.96
N ASP A 558 -42.67 7.40 -33.12
CA ASP A 558 -43.94 6.75 -33.44
C ASP A 558 -43.91 5.31 -32.93
N THR A 559 -44.95 4.95 -32.19
CA THR A 559 -45.01 3.67 -31.48
C THR A 559 -46.07 2.73 -32.05
N GLY A 560 -45.86 1.43 -31.88
CA GLY A 560 -46.80 0.36 -32.21
C GLY A 560 -47.18 -0.48 -30.99
N ALA A 561 -48.31 -1.19 -31.06
CA ALA A 561 -48.68 -2.17 -30.04
C ALA A 561 -47.84 -3.44 -30.22
N LYS A 562 -47.41 -4.03 -29.09
CA LYS A 562 -46.69 -5.31 -29.08
C LYS A 562 -47.69 -6.45 -28.99
N THR A 563 -47.49 -7.50 -29.77
CA THR A 563 -48.19 -8.77 -29.60
C THR A 563 -47.15 -9.87 -29.42
N ALA A 564 -47.13 -10.47 -28.23
CA ALA A 564 -46.29 -11.62 -27.94
C ALA A 564 -46.96 -12.91 -28.43
N ALA A 565 -46.22 -13.77 -29.09
CA ALA A 565 -46.65 -15.08 -29.55
C ALA A 565 -45.60 -16.13 -29.19
N THR A 566 -46.04 -17.28 -28.67
CA THR A 566 -45.19 -18.46 -28.51
C THR A 566 -45.31 -19.31 -29.76
N VAL A 567 -44.21 -19.46 -30.49
CA VAL A 567 -44.17 -20.23 -31.74
C VAL A 567 -43.36 -21.51 -31.52
N SER A 568 -43.88 -22.64 -31.98
CA SER A 568 -43.12 -23.90 -32.02
C SER A 568 -42.24 -23.93 -33.26
N ILE A 569 -40.93 -24.12 -33.09
CA ILE A 569 -39.99 -24.30 -34.20
C ILE A 569 -39.86 -25.80 -34.47
N VAL A 570 -40.25 -26.24 -35.66
CA VAL A 570 -40.14 -27.65 -36.09
C VAL A 570 -39.23 -27.72 -37.30
N GLY A 571 -38.14 -28.48 -37.19
CA GLY A 571 -37.19 -28.66 -38.31
C GLY A 571 -36.47 -27.38 -38.75
N GLY A 572 -36.33 -26.39 -37.86
CA GLY A 572 -35.71 -25.10 -38.21
C GLY A 572 -36.64 -24.16 -38.98
N SER A 573 -37.96 -24.35 -38.92
CA SER A 573 -38.93 -23.39 -39.46
C SER A 573 -40.08 -23.18 -38.49
N GLY A 574 -40.69 -21.99 -38.53
CA GLY A 574 -41.78 -21.58 -37.66
C GLY A 574 -42.74 -20.62 -38.38
N ASP A 575 -43.93 -20.49 -37.82
CA ASP A 575 -45.00 -19.61 -38.31
C ASP A 575 -45.41 -18.65 -37.18
N LEU A 576 -45.37 -17.36 -37.46
CA LEU A 576 -45.74 -16.31 -36.51
C LEU A 576 -47.26 -16.23 -36.27
N GLY A 577 -48.08 -16.91 -37.07
CA GLY A 577 -49.53 -16.94 -36.95
C GLY A 577 -50.23 -15.68 -37.46
N VAL A 578 -49.49 -14.77 -38.10
CA VAL A 578 -49.95 -13.49 -38.63
C VAL A 578 -49.40 -13.28 -40.04
N THR A 579 -50.11 -12.55 -40.90
CA THR A 579 -49.66 -12.22 -42.26
C THR A 579 -49.43 -10.72 -42.41
N GLY A 580 -48.62 -10.29 -43.38
CA GLY A 580 -48.33 -8.88 -43.59
C GLY A 580 -47.46 -8.26 -42.48
N VAL A 581 -46.44 -9.01 -42.03
CA VAL A 581 -45.49 -8.55 -41.03
C VAL A 581 -44.71 -7.35 -41.57
N THR A 582 -44.59 -6.30 -40.76
CA THR A 582 -43.81 -5.12 -41.14
C THR A 582 -42.31 -5.48 -41.14
N PRO A 583 -41.55 -5.19 -42.22
CA PRO A 583 -40.11 -5.45 -42.23
C PRO A 583 -39.38 -4.75 -41.07
N GLY A 584 -38.46 -5.47 -40.42
CA GLY A 584 -37.70 -5.02 -39.26
C GLY A 584 -38.43 -5.21 -37.92
N SER A 585 -39.68 -5.66 -37.92
CA SER A 585 -40.51 -5.65 -36.71
C SER A 585 -40.43 -6.92 -35.85
N VAL A 586 -39.67 -7.92 -36.28
CA VAL A 586 -39.62 -9.24 -35.62
C VAL A 586 -38.38 -9.39 -34.75
N SER A 587 -38.59 -9.94 -33.55
CA SER A 587 -37.53 -10.32 -32.62
C SER A 587 -37.88 -11.67 -31.97
N LEU A 588 -36.93 -12.58 -31.94
CA LEU A 588 -37.08 -13.93 -31.40
C LEU A 588 -36.02 -14.19 -30.32
N ASP A 589 -36.41 -14.87 -29.25
CA ASP A 589 -35.51 -15.43 -28.26
C ASP A 589 -35.38 -16.95 -28.48
N VAL A 590 -34.17 -17.42 -28.76
CA VAL A 590 -33.88 -18.82 -29.11
C VAL A 590 -32.79 -19.38 -28.22
N THR A 591 -33.06 -20.48 -27.54
CA THR A 591 -32.04 -21.17 -26.76
C THR A 591 -31.07 -21.95 -27.66
N GLY A 592 -29.77 -21.72 -27.50
CA GLY A 592 -28.70 -22.40 -28.24
C GLY A 592 -27.48 -22.68 -27.35
N GLN A 593 -26.48 -23.38 -27.87
CA GLN A 593 -25.23 -23.64 -27.16
C GLN A 593 -24.04 -23.48 -28.10
N ILE A 594 -22.98 -22.80 -27.65
CA ILE A 594 -21.74 -22.66 -28.42
C ILE A 594 -21.03 -24.00 -28.45
N LYS A 595 -20.47 -24.35 -29.60
CA LYS A 595 -19.62 -25.51 -29.76
C LYS A 595 -18.26 -25.07 -30.30
N ALA A 596 -17.19 -25.52 -29.66
CA ALA A 596 -15.82 -25.20 -30.04
C ALA A 596 -15.08 -26.46 -30.50
N ILE A 597 -14.14 -26.28 -31.42
CA ILE A 597 -13.16 -27.31 -31.80
C ILE A 597 -11.88 -26.98 -31.04
N TYR A 598 -11.38 -27.92 -30.24
CA TYR A 598 -10.12 -27.78 -29.52
C TYR A 598 -9.11 -28.74 -30.15
N GLU A 599 -8.10 -28.17 -30.82
CA GLU A 599 -7.08 -28.93 -31.58
C GLU A 599 -7.71 -29.89 -32.63
N ASP A 600 -7.14 -31.07 -32.84
CA ASP A 600 -7.56 -32.07 -33.83
C ASP A 600 -8.63 -33.07 -33.29
N ASN A 601 -9.39 -32.71 -32.24
CA ASN A 601 -10.37 -33.61 -31.60
C ASN A 601 -11.74 -32.93 -31.31
N PRO A 602 -12.82 -33.69 -31.06
CA PRO A 602 -14.17 -33.41 -31.57
C PRO A 602 -14.80 -32.13 -31.03
N VAL A 603 -15.80 -31.63 -31.76
CA VAL A 603 -16.65 -30.49 -31.38
C VAL A 603 -17.19 -30.67 -29.95
N VAL A 604 -16.70 -29.88 -29.01
CA VAL A 604 -17.12 -29.90 -27.59
C VAL A 604 -18.09 -28.75 -27.32
N ASN A 605 -19.09 -29.00 -26.48
CA ASN A 605 -19.97 -27.96 -25.97
C ASN A 605 -19.19 -26.98 -25.09
N TRP A 606 -19.25 -25.70 -25.42
CA TRP A 606 -18.65 -24.62 -24.63
C TRP A 606 -19.74 -23.92 -23.81
N GLY A 607 -19.65 -24.02 -22.48
CA GLY A 607 -20.63 -23.43 -21.55
C GLY A 607 -21.98 -24.14 -21.53
N ALA A 608 -22.94 -23.59 -20.78
CA ALA A 608 -24.33 -24.07 -20.76
C ALA A 608 -25.12 -23.53 -21.97
N ALA A 609 -26.23 -24.18 -22.32
CA ALA A 609 -27.17 -23.62 -23.27
C ALA A 609 -27.75 -22.30 -22.72
N THR A 610 -27.82 -21.27 -23.57
CA THR A 610 -28.28 -19.94 -23.21
C THR A 610 -29.25 -19.39 -24.25
N THR A 611 -30.02 -18.37 -23.87
CA THR A 611 -30.97 -17.70 -24.77
C THR A 611 -30.26 -16.65 -25.61
N TYR A 612 -30.39 -16.78 -26.92
CA TYR A 612 -29.86 -15.88 -27.94
C TYR A 612 -30.97 -15.07 -28.57
N ARG A 613 -30.72 -13.76 -28.74
CA ARG A 613 -31.65 -12.85 -29.41
C ARG A 613 -31.38 -12.84 -30.91
N ILE A 614 -32.41 -13.10 -31.70
CA ILE A 614 -32.40 -12.98 -33.15
C ILE A 614 -33.31 -11.81 -33.53
N VAL A 615 -32.82 -10.91 -34.38
CA VAL A 615 -33.58 -9.77 -34.87
C VAL A 615 -33.69 -9.82 -36.39
N ASP A 616 -34.75 -9.22 -36.90
CA ASP A 616 -35.00 -9.03 -38.33
C ASP A 616 -34.19 -7.84 -38.89
N ASP A 617 -33.56 -8.03 -40.04
CA ASP A 617 -32.74 -7.02 -40.71
C ASP A 617 -33.54 -6.08 -41.65
N ALA A 618 -34.86 -6.27 -41.73
CA ALA A 618 -35.78 -5.56 -42.63
C ALA A 618 -35.58 -5.86 -44.14
N ALA A 619 -34.66 -6.74 -44.49
CA ALA A 619 -34.38 -7.20 -45.86
C ALA A 619 -34.73 -8.69 -46.06
N GLY A 620 -35.32 -9.34 -45.06
CA GLY A 620 -35.77 -10.72 -45.08
C GLY A 620 -34.81 -11.71 -44.43
N ALA A 621 -33.70 -11.26 -43.85
CA ALA A 621 -32.79 -12.10 -43.08
C ALA A 621 -33.03 -11.97 -41.57
N LEU A 622 -32.83 -13.07 -40.86
CA LEU A 622 -32.82 -13.11 -39.40
C LEU A 622 -31.37 -13.19 -38.93
N VAL A 623 -30.97 -12.23 -38.10
CA VAL A 623 -29.59 -12.06 -37.64
C VAL A 623 -29.47 -12.24 -36.13
N LEU A 624 -28.51 -13.06 -35.73
CA LEU A 624 -28.04 -13.18 -34.36
C LEU A 624 -27.03 -12.06 -34.07
N LEU A 625 -27.22 -11.35 -32.97
CA LEU A 625 -26.32 -10.29 -32.51
C LEU A 625 -25.28 -10.89 -31.55
N LEU A 626 -24.00 -10.85 -31.94
CA LEU A 626 -22.85 -11.28 -31.12
C LEU A 626 -21.84 -10.13 -31.01
N GLY A 627 -21.97 -9.30 -29.96
CA GLY A 627 -21.27 -8.01 -29.90
C GLY A 627 -21.71 -7.14 -31.09
N ASP A 628 -20.74 -6.62 -31.86
CA ASP A 628 -21.00 -5.87 -33.10
C ASP A 628 -21.23 -6.74 -34.34
N ALA A 629 -21.02 -8.06 -34.23
CA ALA A 629 -21.20 -8.95 -35.36
C ALA A 629 -22.69 -9.30 -35.56
N ARG A 630 -23.18 -9.09 -36.79
CA ARG A 630 -24.48 -9.58 -37.25
C ARG A 630 -24.26 -10.88 -38.00
N LEU A 631 -24.67 -12.00 -37.40
CA LEU A 631 -24.55 -13.32 -38.01
C LEU A 631 -25.91 -13.74 -38.58
N VAL A 632 -26.00 -13.93 -39.89
CA VAL A 632 -27.23 -14.44 -40.51
C VAL A 632 -27.47 -15.87 -40.04
N VAL A 633 -28.58 -16.09 -39.35
CA VAL A 633 -28.98 -17.38 -38.78
C VAL A 633 -30.30 -17.86 -39.37
N GLY A 634 -30.95 -17.07 -40.23
CA GLY A 634 -32.23 -17.46 -40.81
C GLY A 634 -32.79 -16.45 -41.80
N SER A 635 -34.06 -16.64 -42.16
CA SER A 635 -34.81 -15.76 -43.05
C SER A 635 -36.28 -15.68 -42.65
N ILE A 636 -36.94 -14.60 -43.01
CA ILE A 636 -38.37 -14.36 -42.75
C ILE A 636 -39.10 -13.97 -44.05
N ASN A 637 -40.30 -14.52 -44.24
CA ASN A 637 -41.22 -14.11 -45.28
C ASN A 637 -42.32 -13.23 -44.68
N TYR A 638 -42.22 -11.92 -44.92
CA TYR A 638 -43.14 -10.92 -44.37
C TYR A 638 -44.60 -11.10 -44.78
N ALA A 639 -44.85 -11.50 -46.04
CA ALA A 639 -46.20 -11.66 -46.55
C ALA A 639 -46.90 -12.85 -45.87
N ALA A 640 -46.19 -13.97 -45.74
CA ALA A 640 -46.71 -15.20 -45.17
C ALA A 640 -46.59 -15.29 -43.64
N GLY A 641 -45.74 -14.47 -43.01
CA GLY A 641 -45.43 -14.57 -41.57
C GLY A 641 -44.66 -15.81 -41.16
N THR A 642 -44.03 -16.50 -42.11
CA THR A 642 -43.24 -17.71 -41.87
C THR A 642 -41.76 -17.37 -41.81
N PHE A 643 -41.00 -18.10 -40.99
CA PHE A 643 -39.55 -17.91 -40.88
C PHE A 643 -38.82 -19.25 -40.78
N SER A 644 -37.53 -19.23 -41.09
CA SER A 644 -36.63 -20.37 -40.97
C SER A 644 -35.34 -19.98 -40.25
N LEU A 645 -34.86 -20.86 -39.38
CA LEU A 645 -33.61 -20.74 -38.64
C LEU A 645 -32.69 -21.92 -38.96
N THR A 646 -31.41 -21.62 -39.13
CA THR A 646 -30.36 -22.59 -39.39
C THR A 646 -29.96 -23.28 -38.09
N ALA A 647 -29.96 -24.62 -38.08
CA ALA A 647 -29.67 -25.40 -36.89
C ALA A 647 -28.23 -25.24 -36.36
N ASN A 648 -27.26 -24.97 -37.26
CA ASN A 648 -25.87 -24.71 -36.91
C ASN A 648 -25.37 -23.52 -37.74
N THR A 649 -24.77 -22.53 -37.09
CA THR A 649 -24.14 -21.40 -37.77
C THR A 649 -22.70 -21.25 -37.30
N VAL A 650 -21.76 -21.13 -38.23
CA VAL A 650 -20.33 -20.99 -37.92
C VAL A 650 -20.07 -19.58 -37.43
N ILE A 651 -19.48 -19.46 -36.24
CA ILE A 651 -19.04 -18.18 -35.68
C ILE A 651 -17.60 -17.92 -36.16
N PRO A 652 -17.31 -16.78 -36.84
CA PRO A 652 -15.96 -16.44 -37.25
C PRO A 652 -14.99 -16.35 -36.06
N THR A 653 -13.74 -16.80 -36.23
CA THR A 653 -12.72 -16.86 -35.17
C THR A 653 -12.55 -15.56 -34.35
N PRO A 654 -12.54 -14.35 -34.94
CA PRO A 654 -12.43 -13.11 -34.17
C PRO A 654 -13.63 -12.86 -33.24
N VAL A 655 -14.82 -13.31 -33.63
CA VAL A 655 -16.07 -13.17 -32.86
C VAL A 655 -16.19 -14.28 -31.81
N ALA A 656 -15.66 -15.47 -32.11
CA ALA A 656 -15.64 -16.59 -31.18
C ALA A 656 -14.85 -16.28 -29.89
N LEU A 657 -13.72 -15.57 -30.01
CA LEU A 657 -12.90 -15.17 -28.85
C LEU A 657 -13.72 -14.35 -27.83
N LEU A 658 -14.51 -13.39 -28.31
CA LEU A 658 -15.38 -12.53 -27.51
C LEU A 658 -16.49 -13.33 -26.81
N ALA A 659 -17.08 -14.31 -27.51
CA ALA A 659 -18.13 -15.16 -26.95
C ALA A 659 -17.62 -16.16 -25.91
N THR A 660 -16.31 -16.46 -25.89
CA THR A 660 -15.70 -17.43 -24.97
C THR A 660 -14.95 -16.81 -23.79
N ALA A 661 -14.55 -15.53 -23.88
CA ALA A 661 -13.64 -14.90 -22.91
C ALA A 661 -14.34 -14.08 -21.81
N TRP A 662 -15.61 -13.70 -21.96
CA TRP A 662 -16.32 -12.82 -21.01
C TRP A 662 -17.80 -13.21 -20.83
N ASP A 663 -18.33 -13.00 -19.62
CA ASP A 663 -19.75 -13.18 -19.32
C ASP A 663 -20.56 -12.00 -19.92
N ASN A 664 -20.95 -12.12 -21.18
CA ASN A 664 -21.61 -11.06 -21.93
C ASN A 664 -23.03 -10.80 -21.37
N VAL A 665 -23.26 -9.57 -20.91
CA VAL A 665 -24.47 -9.12 -20.21
C VAL A 665 -25.72 -9.14 -21.12
N PHE A 666 -25.56 -9.25 -22.45
CA PHE A 666 -26.67 -9.45 -23.40
C PHE A 666 -27.11 -10.90 -23.56
N LEU A 667 -26.36 -11.86 -23.01
CA LEU A 667 -26.62 -13.29 -23.20
C LEU A 667 -27.62 -13.88 -22.20
N ARG A 668 -28.04 -13.13 -21.18
CA ARG A 668 -28.82 -13.68 -20.06
C ARG A 668 -30.17 -13.00 -19.90
N GLN A 669 -31.23 -13.72 -20.27
CA GLN A 669 -32.54 -13.54 -19.66
C GLN A 669 -33.06 -14.89 -19.13
N PRO A 670 -33.77 -14.92 -17.98
CA PRO A 670 -34.44 -16.13 -17.52
C PRO A 670 -35.75 -16.36 -18.29
N GLY A 671 -35.95 -17.56 -18.83
CA GLY A 671 -37.28 -18.09 -19.16
C GLY A 671 -37.68 -18.14 -20.64
N ASP A 672 -38.80 -18.84 -20.88
CA ASP A 672 -39.23 -19.57 -22.08
C ASP A 672 -39.37 -18.80 -23.42
N PHE A 673 -39.31 -19.57 -24.51
CA PHE A 673 -39.47 -19.12 -25.91
C PHE A 673 -40.67 -18.18 -26.11
N ALA A 674 -40.41 -16.93 -26.49
CA ALA A 674 -41.41 -15.94 -26.90
C ALA A 674 -40.89 -15.13 -28.10
N GLY A 675 -41.74 -14.95 -29.11
CA GLY A 675 -41.52 -14.05 -30.23
C GLY A 675 -42.41 -12.82 -30.09
N ASP A 676 -41.83 -11.64 -30.21
CA ASP A 676 -42.58 -10.37 -30.19
C ASP A 676 -42.73 -9.84 -31.62
N ILE A 677 -43.96 -9.46 -31.98
CA ILE A 677 -44.29 -8.90 -33.30
C ILE A 677 -44.99 -7.56 -33.11
N VAL A 678 -44.63 -6.60 -33.95
CA VAL A 678 -45.30 -5.29 -34.03
C VAL A 678 -46.30 -5.32 -35.18
N VAL A 679 -47.57 -5.06 -34.86
CA VAL A 679 -48.63 -4.86 -35.87
C VAL A 679 -48.81 -3.35 -36.03
N ALA A 680 -48.59 -2.86 -37.25
CA ALA A 680 -48.66 -1.43 -37.59
C ALA A 680 -50.07 -0.96 -37.91
#